data_AF-A0A7V6LDU1-F1
#
_entry.id   AF-A0A7V6LDU1-F1
#
_cell.length_a   1.000
_cell.length_b   1.000
_cell.length_c   1.000
_cell.angle_alpha   90.00
_cell.angle_beta   90.00
_cell.angle_gamma   90.00
#
_symmetry.space_group_name_H-M   'P 1'
#
loop_
_entity.id
_entity.type
_entity.pdbx_description
1 polymer ?
#
loop_
_entity_poly.entity_id
_entity_poly.type
_entity_poly.pdbx_seq_one_letter_code
_entity_poly.pdbx_strand_id
1 'polypeptide(L)'
;MNVFTELTTTISRRERGVALGTFDGVHLGHQELLRRLVVLCRREGLVPTVFTFSDHPEMVFGQPGSFPGFLMDQQHRLDAFRELGIEDVFVFPLVPEIYELSAEHFLNRWFAGRLNAKLIAVGRDANFGAGKTGGTAFLQDWCLRNGVQSLIVGDVYLDGQKVSSTRIRNAFIDKDIELANRMLAHPYRLSGHVTKGRNLGSKHGIPTANFRQPASRLALPFGVYASRVEVDGRWYDAISNIGVSPTVDPASTDVRVESFLYEYSADMYEKPIQVEILKYIRSEIAYGSFEEMMPQIEIDKEKVRQFHETAELPVIRFQTHGIPVVSLTTSRFHFGHACLLFRLRAVKKRMTALAILLNMMTRRTAKYCTPAELEQRLAALGDAGLSAVFMQEGDVQLFGLRISAPESEAGGRHLSEAVSLMIEAYAGVFFDYDEAAFDTWFEHEKSQLIAQRLAEDEDKIERAVRFTIETLLDGQPHAYHFPGDADEIRAVTKTDLLDAFEYLQNDAFAALYVSGRISGDLLDRIGSELTRFPKASRPGPADTWPLEPVLTPHPDRKVQTDTTQHIVVMAVQNGAAWYEADRWADYVYAELLGGGQNSLLFTKLRDEEALGYQIFMIPFNVIGISLLVAATTPDKADAVRAGFLREIERIARDAVPDDRLEEARLSLLRDLTEIWDHSGARLMSLINWHIYGYSGHIDDKKSFLHDVEHDDVIRVANQVKPLLVLEMTGDQDE
;
A
#
# COMPACT_ATOMS: atom_id res chain seq x y z
N MET A 1 -13.47 14.02 4.94
CA MET A 1 -14.54 13.00 4.99
C MET A 1 -15.70 13.53 5.83
N ASN A 2 -16.92 13.49 5.30
CA ASN A 2 -18.16 13.88 5.96
C ASN A 2 -18.89 12.62 6.49
N VAL A 3 -19.51 12.72 7.65
CA VAL A 3 -20.27 11.62 8.26
C VAL A 3 -21.70 12.06 8.51
N PHE A 4 -22.65 11.31 7.98
CA PHE A 4 -24.09 11.56 8.07
C PHE A 4 -24.75 10.45 8.88
N THR A 5 -25.34 10.79 10.02
CA THR A 5 -25.97 9.83 10.96
C THR A 5 -27.48 9.97 11.07
N GLU A 6 -28.05 11.08 10.61
CA GLU A 6 -29.49 11.33 10.70
C GLU A 6 -30.21 11.13 9.37
N LEU A 7 -31.32 10.38 9.41
CA LEU A 7 -32.17 10.12 8.24
C LEU A 7 -32.85 11.38 7.70
N THR A 8 -32.74 12.54 8.32
CA THR A 8 -33.38 13.80 7.87
C THR A 8 -32.39 14.85 7.39
N THR A 9 -31.07 14.60 7.49
CA THR A 9 -30.06 15.58 7.06
C THR A 9 -30.21 15.91 5.57
N THR A 10 -30.33 17.20 5.27
CA THR A 10 -30.26 17.74 3.91
C THR A 10 -28.83 17.57 3.39
N ILE A 11 -28.67 16.90 2.25
CA ILE A 11 -27.36 16.67 1.64
C ILE A 11 -27.24 17.35 0.29
N SER A 12 -26.00 17.70 -0.08
CA SER A 12 -25.69 18.25 -1.39
C SER A 12 -26.03 17.23 -2.49
N ARG A 13 -26.57 17.72 -3.62
CA ARG A 13 -26.93 16.90 -4.80
C ARG A 13 -25.74 16.47 -5.66
N ARG A 14 -24.56 16.29 -5.06
CA ARG A 14 -23.37 15.78 -5.76
C ARG A 14 -23.65 14.37 -6.29
N GLU A 15 -23.10 14.04 -7.45
CA GLU A 15 -23.16 12.69 -8.00
C GLU A 15 -22.21 11.78 -7.22
N ARG A 16 -22.67 10.57 -6.90
CA ARG A 16 -21.96 9.66 -5.99
C ARG A 16 -21.76 8.29 -6.61
N GLY A 17 -20.62 7.68 -6.29
CA GLY A 17 -20.51 6.23 -6.30
C GLY A 17 -20.69 5.72 -4.88
N VAL A 18 -21.63 4.80 -4.67
CA VAL A 18 -22.06 4.36 -3.34
C VAL A 18 -21.77 2.88 -3.13
N ALA A 19 -20.88 2.57 -2.19
CA ALA A 19 -20.72 1.21 -1.67
C ALA A 19 -21.79 0.91 -0.61
N LEU A 20 -22.48 -0.22 -0.75
CA LEU A 20 -23.50 -0.68 0.20
C LEU A 20 -23.01 -1.93 0.95
N GLY A 21 -23.04 -1.89 2.28
CA GLY A 21 -22.65 -3.03 3.12
C GLY A 21 -22.66 -2.74 4.62
N THR A 22 -22.47 -3.78 5.43
CA THR A 22 -22.36 -3.67 6.90
C THR A 22 -20.96 -3.23 7.35
N PHE A 23 -19.92 -3.62 6.60
CA PHE A 23 -18.53 -3.22 6.81
C PHE A 23 -18.06 -3.36 8.27
N ASP A 24 -18.51 -4.41 8.98
CA ASP A 24 -18.34 -4.56 10.43
C ASP A 24 -16.89 -4.71 10.90
N GLY A 25 -15.99 -5.09 10.00
CA GLY A 25 -14.55 -5.19 10.24
C GLY A 25 -13.66 -4.63 9.14
N VAL A 26 -14.22 -4.06 8.06
CA VAL A 26 -13.47 -3.54 6.88
C VAL A 26 -12.31 -4.48 6.44
N HIS A 27 -12.57 -5.78 6.40
CA HIS A 27 -11.62 -6.83 6.01
C HIS A 27 -11.19 -6.74 4.54
N LEU A 28 -10.22 -7.57 4.11
CA LEU A 28 -9.66 -7.58 2.73
C LEU A 28 -10.72 -7.47 1.62
N GLY A 29 -11.79 -8.27 1.67
CA GLY A 29 -12.90 -8.18 0.70
C GLY A 29 -13.65 -6.83 0.69
N HIS A 30 -13.87 -6.21 1.85
CA HIS A 30 -14.44 -4.86 1.92
C HIS A 30 -13.47 -3.81 1.37
N GLN A 31 -12.18 -3.93 1.70
CA GLN A 31 -11.18 -3.00 1.21
C GLN A 31 -11.11 -3.06 -0.31
N GLU A 32 -11.04 -4.25 -0.90
CA GLU A 32 -11.07 -4.46 -2.36
C GLU A 32 -12.26 -3.74 -3.01
N LEU A 33 -13.46 -3.90 -2.45
CA LEU A 33 -14.65 -3.21 -2.94
C LEU A 33 -14.55 -1.69 -2.87
N LEU A 34 -14.08 -1.16 -1.74
CA LEU A 34 -13.93 0.27 -1.54
C LEU A 34 -12.80 0.85 -2.40
N ARG A 35 -11.70 0.11 -2.64
CA ARG A 35 -10.62 0.56 -3.51
C ARG A 35 -11.12 0.78 -4.93
N ARG A 36 -11.79 -0.23 -5.49
CA ARG A 36 -12.38 -0.14 -6.84
C ARG A 36 -13.38 1.00 -6.94
N LEU A 37 -14.24 1.17 -5.93
CA LEU A 37 -15.17 2.29 -5.89
C LEU A 37 -14.42 3.63 -5.96
N VAL A 38 -13.39 3.83 -5.15
CA VAL A 38 -12.65 5.10 -5.08
C VAL A 38 -11.94 5.41 -6.40
N VAL A 39 -11.31 4.41 -7.02
CA VAL A 39 -10.65 4.57 -8.33
C VAL A 39 -11.66 4.97 -9.41
N LEU A 40 -12.79 4.25 -9.50
CA LEU A 40 -13.85 4.56 -10.48
C LEU A 40 -14.48 5.93 -10.24
N CYS A 41 -14.79 6.25 -8.97
CA CYS A 41 -15.33 7.56 -8.60
C CYS A 41 -14.42 8.70 -9.04
N ARG A 42 -13.10 8.55 -8.85
CA ARG A 42 -12.14 9.57 -9.31
C ARG A 42 -12.12 9.72 -10.82
N ARG A 43 -12.09 8.59 -11.53
CA ARG A 43 -12.11 8.58 -13.00
C ARG A 43 -13.35 9.27 -13.56
N GLU A 44 -14.49 9.10 -12.90
CA GLU A 44 -15.80 9.59 -13.36
C GLU A 44 -16.23 10.91 -12.69
N GLY A 45 -15.39 11.49 -11.83
CA GLY A 45 -15.73 12.72 -11.09
C GLY A 45 -16.85 12.56 -10.07
N LEU A 46 -17.10 11.35 -9.58
CA LEU A 46 -18.09 11.03 -8.56
C LEU A 46 -17.49 11.14 -7.15
N VAL A 47 -18.35 11.40 -6.16
CA VAL A 47 -17.94 11.39 -4.74
C VAL A 47 -17.97 9.96 -4.21
N PRO A 48 -16.83 9.38 -3.78
CA PRO A 48 -16.79 8.04 -3.21
C PRO A 48 -17.49 8.01 -1.85
N THR A 49 -18.52 7.18 -1.76
CA THR A 49 -19.48 7.19 -0.65
C THR A 49 -19.69 5.79 -0.08
N VAL A 50 -19.73 5.66 1.24
CA VAL A 50 -20.20 4.44 1.93
C VAL A 50 -21.59 4.65 2.47
N PHE A 51 -22.50 3.72 2.18
CA PHE A 51 -23.77 3.56 2.87
C PHE A 51 -23.73 2.31 3.75
N THR A 52 -23.83 2.51 5.06
CA THR A 52 -23.70 1.46 6.06
C THR A 52 -24.61 1.68 7.27
N PHE A 53 -24.54 0.75 8.21
CA PHE A 53 -25.40 0.71 9.38
C PHE A 53 -24.60 0.82 10.69
N SER A 54 -25.18 1.52 11.67
CA SER A 54 -24.66 1.53 13.05
C SER A 54 -24.93 0.20 13.75
N ASP A 55 -26.06 -0.43 13.42
CA ASP A 55 -26.45 -1.74 13.96
C ASP A 55 -26.00 -2.86 13.02
N HIS A 56 -25.55 -3.98 13.61
CA HIS A 56 -25.32 -5.18 12.82
C HIS A 56 -26.66 -5.87 12.51
N PRO A 57 -26.92 -6.35 11.29
CA PRO A 57 -28.18 -7.05 10.98
C PRO A 57 -28.50 -8.20 11.93
N GLU A 58 -27.50 -8.99 12.34
CA GLU A 58 -27.67 -10.07 13.33
C GLU A 58 -28.11 -9.56 14.72
N MET A 59 -27.76 -8.32 15.08
CA MET A 59 -28.21 -7.72 16.35
C MET A 59 -29.70 -7.39 16.33
N VAL A 60 -30.23 -7.02 15.16
CA VAL A 60 -31.62 -6.57 14.99
C VAL A 60 -32.55 -7.73 14.62
N PHE A 61 -32.08 -8.64 13.77
CA PHE A 61 -32.90 -9.73 13.19
C PHE A 61 -32.52 -11.12 13.72
N GLY A 62 -31.38 -11.27 14.39
CA GLY A 62 -30.91 -12.54 14.95
C GLY A 62 -31.58 -12.88 16.28
N GLN A 63 -31.29 -14.08 16.80
CA GLN A 63 -31.75 -14.48 18.14
C GLN A 63 -31.03 -13.65 19.21
N PRO A 64 -31.67 -13.32 20.35
CA PRO A 64 -30.99 -12.63 21.45
C PRO A 64 -29.69 -13.35 21.85
N GLY A 65 -28.56 -12.63 21.82
CA GLY A 65 -27.23 -13.16 22.14
C GLY A 65 -26.51 -13.91 21.01
N SER A 66 -27.11 -14.03 19.82
CA SER A 66 -26.47 -14.68 18.66
C SER A 66 -25.36 -13.86 18.02
N PHE A 67 -25.39 -12.53 18.15
CA PHE A 67 -24.35 -11.66 17.61
C PHE A 67 -23.09 -11.70 18.48
N PRO A 68 -21.95 -12.20 17.97
CA PRO A 68 -20.73 -12.40 18.76
C PRO A 68 -19.93 -11.11 19.00
N GLY A 69 -20.38 -9.96 18.45
CA GLY A 69 -19.73 -8.67 18.60
C GLY A 69 -19.11 -8.13 17.31
N PHE A 70 -18.84 -6.83 17.29
CA PHE A 70 -18.20 -6.13 16.18
C PHE A 70 -16.71 -6.43 16.09
N LEU A 71 -16.21 -6.59 14.87
CA LEU A 71 -14.79 -6.76 14.57
C LEU A 71 -14.04 -5.43 14.69
N MET A 72 -14.70 -4.31 14.42
CA MET A 72 -14.15 -2.96 14.49
C MET A 72 -15.15 -2.04 15.19
N ASP A 73 -14.68 -1.09 16.02
CA ASP A 73 -15.58 -0.06 16.53
C ASP A 73 -15.90 0.98 15.46
N GLN A 74 -16.91 1.81 15.72
CA GLN A 74 -17.37 2.79 14.75
C GLN A 74 -16.28 3.80 14.38
N GLN A 75 -15.46 4.25 15.33
CA GLN A 75 -14.43 5.25 15.05
C GLN A 75 -13.34 4.65 14.17
N HIS A 76 -12.85 3.46 14.49
CA HIS A 76 -11.88 2.74 13.66
C HIS A 76 -12.42 2.46 12.25
N ARG A 77 -13.71 2.16 12.13
CA ARG A 77 -14.36 1.95 10.83
C ARG A 77 -14.39 3.23 9.99
N LEU A 78 -14.67 4.37 10.61
CA LEU A 78 -14.59 5.68 9.95
C LEU A 78 -13.15 6.02 9.56
N ASP A 79 -12.17 5.71 10.41
CA ASP A 79 -10.76 5.94 10.11
C ASP A 79 -10.30 5.07 8.94
N ALA A 80 -10.68 3.80 8.90
CA ALA A 80 -10.40 2.90 7.77
C ALA A 80 -11.05 3.39 6.46
N PHE A 81 -12.30 3.89 6.49
CA PHE A 81 -12.92 4.49 5.32
C PHE A 81 -12.17 5.73 4.84
N ARG A 82 -11.72 6.58 5.75
CA ARG A 82 -10.92 7.77 5.43
C ARG A 82 -9.58 7.38 4.79
N GLU A 83 -8.90 6.39 5.36
CA GLU A 83 -7.63 5.86 4.85
C GLU A 83 -7.77 5.24 3.45
N LEU A 84 -8.92 4.65 3.13
CA LEU A 84 -9.25 4.14 1.80
C LEU A 84 -9.72 5.22 0.81
N GLY A 85 -9.90 6.47 1.25
CA GLY A 85 -10.27 7.59 0.38
C GLY A 85 -11.76 7.80 0.21
N ILE A 86 -12.59 7.28 1.11
CA ILE A 86 -14.01 7.57 1.16
C ILE A 86 -14.22 9.01 1.63
N GLU A 87 -15.06 9.74 0.91
CA GLU A 87 -15.32 11.14 1.19
C GLU A 87 -16.61 11.33 2.00
N ASP A 88 -17.68 10.61 1.68
CA ASP A 88 -18.96 10.68 2.38
C ASP A 88 -19.29 9.31 3.01
N VAL A 89 -19.70 9.29 4.29
CA VAL A 89 -20.17 8.07 4.97
C VAL A 89 -21.56 8.32 5.54
N PHE A 90 -22.52 7.50 5.11
CA PHE A 90 -23.87 7.44 5.66
C PHE A 90 -23.95 6.25 6.61
N VAL A 91 -24.08 6.52 7.91
CA VAL A 91 -24.17 5.49 8.96
C VAL A 91 -25.52 5.61 9.64
N PHE A 92 -26.46 4.74 9.27
CA PHE A 92 -27.82 4.81 9.78
C PHE A 92 -28.18 3.64 10.69
N PRO A 93 -29.04 3.84 11.69
CA PRO A 93 -29.60 2.72 12.43
C PRO A 93 -30.53 1.87 11.55
N LEU A 94 -30.61 0.58 11.82
CA LEU A 94 -31.53 -0.33 11.15
C LEU A 94 -32.93 -0.16 11.76
N VAL A 95 -33.64 0.88 11.33
CA VAL A 95 -35.00 1.23 11.75
C VAL A 95 -36.05 0.80 10.71
N PRO A 96 -37.34 0.67 11.09
CA PRO A 96 -38.42 0.23 10.18
C PRO A 96 -38.45 0.99 8.85
N GLU A 97 -38.19 2.30 8.89
CA GLU A 97 -38.18 3.18 7.72
C GLU A 97 -37.12 2.80 6.67
N ILE A 98 -36.13 1.97 7.04
CA ILE A 98 -35.14 1.38 6.15
C ILE A 98 -35.45 -0.09 5.89
N TYR A 99 -35.56 -0.93 6.93
CA TYR A 99 -35.58 -2.38 6.74
C TYR A 99 -36.91 -2.94 6.23
N GLU A 100 -38.02 -2.19 6.32
CA GLU A 100 -39.32 -2.59 5.75
C GLU A 100 -39.45 -2.25 4.27
N LEU A 101 -38.52 -1.47 3.70
CA LEU A 101 -38.55 -1.11 2.28
C LEU A 101 -38.22 -2.33 1.41
N SER A 102 -39.02 -2.56 0.36
CA SER A 102 -38.63 -3.46 -0.71
C SER A 102 -37.30 -3.01 -1.34
N ALA A 103 -36.57 -3.94 -1.97
CA ALA A 103 -35.31 -3.62 -2.63
C ALA A 103 -35.45 -2.46 -3.64
N GLU A 104 -36.52 -2.45 -4.43
CA GLU A 104 -36.79 -1.36 -5.39
C GLU A 104 -37.06 -0.01 -4.69
N HIS A 105 -37.92 0.02 -3.67
CA HIS A 105 -38.19 1.26 -2.94
C HIS A 105 -36.95 1.77 -2.20
N PHE A 106 -36.12 0.86 -1.68
CA PHE A 106 -34.85 1.21 -1.04
C PHE A 106 -33.90 1.89 -2.04
N LEU A 107 -33.66 1.30 -3.21
CA LEU A 107 -32.80 1.88 -4.25
C LEU A 107 -33.37 3.21 -4.80
N ASN A 108 -34.66 3.26 -5.11
CA ASN A 108 -35.28 4.48 -5.65
C ASN A 108 -35.24 5.64 -4.64
N ARG A 109 -35.60 5.38 -3.37
CA ARG A 109 -35.65 6.43 -2.34
C ARG A 109 -34.27 6.90 -1.93
N TRP A 110 -33.36 5.97 -1.64
CA TRP A 110 -32.06 6.31 -1.06
C TRP A 110 -30.99 6.53 -2.11
N PHE A 111 -30.80 5.61 -3.05
CA PHE A 111 -29.67 5.66 -3.99
C PHE A 111 -29.93 6.65 -5.12
N ALA A 112 -31.00 6.46 -5.90
CA ALA A 112 -31.35 7.40 -6.97
C ALA A 112 -31.82 8.75 -6.43
N GLY A 113 -32.74 8.73 -5.45
CA GLY A 113 -33.38 9.93 -4.92
C GLY A 113 -32.48 10.79 -4.06
N ARG A 114 -32.08 10.26 -2.89
CA ARG A 114 -31.37 11.06 -1.89
C ARG A 114 -29.89 11.23 -2.21
N LEU A 115 -29.19 10.13 -2.48
CA LEU A 115 -27.74 10.10 -2.65
C LEU A 115 -27.29 10.55 -4.05
N ASN A 116 -28.19 10.57 -5.04
CA ASN A 116 -27.86 10.83 -6.45
C ASN A 116 -26.74 9.88 -6.95
N ALA A 117 -26.93 8.59 -6.69
CA ALA A 117 -25.99 7.54 -7.07
C ALA A 117 -25.92 7.37 -8.60
N LYS A 118 -24.71 7.44 -9.15
CA LYS A 118 -24.39 7.11 -10.55
C LYS A 118 -23.65 5.79 -10.68
N LEU A 119 -23.06 5.32 -9.59
CA LEU A 119 -22.41 4.03 -9.44
C LEU A 119 -22.86 3.40 -8.12
N ILE A 120 -23.19 2.11 -8.12
CA ILE A 120 -23.48 1.34 -6.90
C ILE A 120 -22.54 0.14 -6.85
N ALA A 121 -21.79 0.02 -5.74
CA ALA A 121 -20.84 -1.05 -5.51
C ALA A 121 -21.32 -2.00 -4.40
N VAL A 122 -21.32 -3.30 -4.68
CA VAL A 122 -21.67 -4.36 -3.70
C VAL A 122 -20.78 -5.59 -3.89
N GLY A 123 -20.62 -6.38 -2.83
CA GLY A 123 -19.98 -7.70 -2.91
C GLY A 123 -20.90 -8.72 -3.60
N ARG A 124 -20.33 -9.81 -4.11
CA ARG A 124 -21.06 -10.88 -4.83
C ARG A 124 -22.24 -11.48 -4.04
N ASP A 125 -22.12 -11.57 -2.72
CA ASP A 125 -23.14 -12.14 -1.82
C ASP A 125 -24.09 -11.08 -1.22
N ALA A 126 -24.05 -9.84 -1.71
CA ALA A 126 -24.85 -8.77 -1.15
C ALA A 126 -26.34 -9.03 -1.34
N ASN A 127 -27.08 -8.90 -0.23
CA ASN A 127 -28.52 -8.95 -0.20
C ASN A 127 -29.06 -7.75 0.56
N PHE A 128 -30.12 -7.13 0.05
CA PHE A 128 -30.72 -5.92 0.63
C PHE A 128 -32.24 -5.87 0.39
N GLY A 129 -32.88 -4.90 1.04
CA GLY A 129 -34.34 -4.78 1.08
C GLY A 129 -35.01 -5.78 2.02
N ALA A 130 -36.29 -5.53 2.30
CA ALA A 130 -37.11 -6.36 3.17
C ALA A 130 -37.06 -7.83 2.74
N GLY A 131 -36.83 -8.72 3.70
CA GLY A 131 -36.72 -10.16 3.47
C GLY A 131 -35.50 -10.59 2.66
N LYS A 132 -34.47 -9.73 2.48
CA LYS A 132 -33.27 -10.00 1.66
C LYS A 132 -33.62 -10.35 0.20
N THR A 133 -34.67 -9.72 -0.35
CA THR A 133 -35.19 -10.01 -1.69
C THR A 133 -34.38 -9.37 -2.83
N GLY A 134 -33.55 -8.36 -2.54
CA GLY A 134 -32.67 -7.72 -3.52
C GLY A 134 -31.28 -8.33 -3.52
N GLY A 135 -30.98 -9.18 -4.50
CA GLY A 135 -29.64 -9.71 -4.76
C GLY A 135 -28.89 -8.94 -5.87
N THR A 136 -27.69 -9.39 -6.21
CA THR A 136 -26.83 -8.76 -7.24
C THR A 136 -27.46 -8.73 -8.63
N ALA A 137 -28.14 -9.81 -9.06
CA ALA A 137 -28.85 -9.85 -10.34
C ALA A 137 -29.98 -8.80 -10.41
N PHE A 138 -30.73 -8.64 -9.31
CA PHE A 138 -31.77 -7.59 -9.20
C PHE A 138 -31.15 -6.19 -9.26
N LEU A 139 -30.03 -5.97 -8.57
CA LEU A 139 -29.30 -4.70 -8.60
C LEU A 139 -28.85 -4.34 -10.01
N GLN A 140 -28.26 -5.30 -10.73
CA GLN A 140 -27.77 -5.08 -12.11
C GLN A 140 -28.91 -4.69 -13.06
N ASP A 141 -30.05 -5.40 -13.00
CA ASP A 141 -31.24 -5.04 -13.78
C ASP A 141 -31.77 -3.64 -13.43
N TRP A 142 -31.89 -3.33 -12.14
CA TRP A 142 -32.34 -2.02 -11.69
C TRP A 142 -31.38 -0.90 -12.15
N CYS A 143 -30.06 -1.13 -12.02
CA CYS A 143 -29.02 -0.21 -12.46
C CYS A 143 -29.11 0.09 -13.96
N LEU A 144 -29.25 -0.97 -14.78
CA LEU A 144 -29.42 -0.85 -16.23
C LEU A 144 -30.66 0.00 -16.59
N ARG A 145 -31.80 -0.26 -15.94
CA ARG A 145 -33.05 0.48 -16.18
C ARG A 145 -32.99 1.96 -15.75
N ASN A 146 -32.12 2.32 -14.82
CA ASN A 146 -32.03 3.66 -14.24
C ASN A 146 -30.80 4.46 -14.68
N GLY A 147 -29.98 3.93 -15.61
CA GLY A 147 -28.77 4.61 -16.06
C GLY A 147 -27.72 4.77 -14.94
N VAL A 148 -27.66 3.80 -14.04
CA VAL A 148 -26.70 3.73 -12.93
C VAL A 148 -25.74 2.59 -13.22
N GLN A 149 -24.44 2.81 -13.06
CA GLN A 149 -23.46 1.74 -13.18
C GLN A 149 -23.53 0.82 -11.96
N SER A 150 -23.41 -0.49 -12.19
CA SER A 150 -23.25 -1.47 -11.12
C SER A 150 -21.82 -1.99 -11.09
N LEU A 151 -21.21 -2.04 -9.90
CA LEU A 151 -19.93 -2.68 -9.64
C LEU A 151 -20.16 -3.84 -8.68
N ILE A 152 -20.09 -5.08 -9.20
CA ILE A 152 -20.17 -6.29 -8.39
C ILE A 152 -18.75 -6.81 -8.18
N VAL A 153 -18.27 -6.75 -6.95
CA VAL A 153 -16.91 -7.18 -6.61
C VAL A 153 -16.93 -8.63 -6.14
N GLY A 154 -16.04 -9.44 -6.72
CA GLY A 154 -15.87 -10.85 -6.37
C GLY A 154 -15.32 -11.06 -4.97
N ASP A 155 -15.29 -12.32 -4.55
CA ASP A 155 -14.74 -12.69 -3.25
C ASP A 155 -13.21 -12.65 -3.25
N VAL A 156 -12.63 -12.27 -2.13
CA VAL A 156 -11.18 -12.38 -1.89
C VAL A 156 -10.91 -13.68 -1.15
N TYR A 157 -9.92 -14.44 -1.61
CA TYR A 157 -9.49 -15.70 -1.01
C TYR A 157 -8.14 -15.52 -0.34
N LEU A 158 -7.96 -16.12 0.84
CA LEU A 158 -6.69 -16.17 1.54
C LEU A 158 -6.47 -17.61 2.00
N ASP A 159 -5.32 -18.18 1.66
CA ASP A 159 -4.96 -19.58 1.90
C ASP A 159 -6.05 -20.53 1.32
N GLY A 160 -6.45 -20.32 0.06
CA GLY A 160 -7.46 -21.13 -0.65
C GLY A 160 -8.90 -20.99 -0.15
N GLN A 161 -9.18 -20.12 0.82
CA GLN A 161 -10.52 -19.97 1.41
C GLN A 161 -11.02 -18.53 1.35
N LYS A 162 -12.32 -18.35 1.18
CA LYS A 162 -12.96 -17.02 1.16
C LYS A 162 -12.72 -16.26 2.48
N VAL A 163 -12.36 -14.98 2.36
CA VAL A 163 -12.31 -14.04 3.49
C VAL A 163 -13.73 -13.58 3.82
N SER A 164 -14.14 -13.74 5.08
CA SER A 164 -15.46 -13.31 5.58
C SER A 164 -15.43 -12.97 7.06
N SER A 165 -16.35 -12.11 7.52
CA SER A 165 -16.47 -11.79 8.95
C SER A 165 -16.76 -13.01 9.83
N THR A 166 -17.37 -14.08 9.29
CA THR A 166 -17.55 -15.35 10.02
C THR A 166 -16.22 -16.07 10.20
N ARG A 167 -15.43 -16.21 9.13
CA ARG A 167 -14.10 -16.85 9.19
C ARG A 167 -13.16 -16.10 10.12
N ILE A 168 -13.19 -14.76 10.10
CA ILE A 168 -12.39 -13.92 10.99
C ILE A 168 -12.74 -14.17 12.46
N ARG A 169 -14.03 -14.22 12.80
CA ARG A 169 -14.48 -14.53 14.16
C ARG A 169 -14.06 -15.91 14.61
N ASN A 170 -14.16 -16.91 13.74
CA ASN A 170 -13.70 -18.26 14.03
C ASN A 170 -12.20 -18.30 14.29
N ALA A 171 -11.38 -17.60 13.48
CA ALA A 171 -9.94 -17.50 13.71
C ALA A 171 -9.61 -16.90 15.09
N PHE A 172 -10.33 -15.86 15.54
CA PHE A 172 -10.18 -15.34 16.92
C PHE A 172 -10.58 -16.36 17.99
N ILE A 173 -11.68 -17.09 17.81
CA ILE A 173 -12.15 -18.13 18.73
C ILE A 173 -11.13 -19.26 18.84
N ASP A 174 -10.55 -19.65 17.70
CA ASP A 174 -9.54 -20.70 17.57
C ASP A 174 -8.13 -20.23 17.99
N LYS A 175 -8.00 -18.97 18.46
CA LYS A 175 -6.77 -18.33 18.92
C LYS A 175 -5.72 -18.09 17.83
N ASP A 176 -6.11 -18.19 16.55
CA ASP A 176 -5.28 -17.82 15.41
C ASP A 176 -5.43 -16.32 15.09
N ILE A 177 -4.82 -15.52 15.97
CA ILE A 177 -4.86 -14.05 15.90
C ILE A 177 -4.16 -13.54 14.63
N GLU A 178 -3.09 -14.22 14.21
CA GLU A 178 -2.29 -13.83 13.05
C GLU A 178 -3.12 -13.98 11.77
N LEU A 179 -3.81 -15.12 11.58
CA LEU A 179 -4.72 -15.32 10.46
C LEU A 179 -5.90 -14.32 10.48
N ALA A 180 -6.48 -14.07 11.66
CA ALA A 180 -7.56 -13.10 11.81
C ALA A 180 -7.12 -11.68 11.38
N ASN A 181 -5.93 -11.26 11.80
CA ASN A 181 -5.35 -9.96 11.45
C ASN A 181 -4.96 -9.88 9.96
N ARG A 182 -4.43 -10.96 9.36
CA ARG A 182 -4.17 -11.05 7.91
C ARG A 182 -5.45 -10.83 7.10
N MET A 183 -6.54 -11.50 7.48
CA MET A 183 -7.86 -11.32 6.85
C MET A 183 -8.46 -9.92 7.05
N LEU A 184 -8.27 -9.33 8.24
CA LEU A 184 -8.68 -7.96 8.54
C LEU A 184 -7.82 -6.90 7.83
N ALA A 185 -6.59 -7.27 7.44
CA ALA A 185 -5.58 -6.38 6.91
C ALA A 185 -5.05 -5.32 7.90
N HIS A 186 -5.41 -5.45 9.18
CA HIS A 186 -4.91 -4.65 10.29
C HIS A 186 -5.04 -5.45 11.60
N PRO A 187 -4.28 -5.10 12.65
CA PRO A 187 -4.49 -5.70 13.97
C PRO A 187 -5.86 -5.40 14.55
N TYR A 188 -6.41 -6.36 15.29
CA TYR A 188 -7.62 -6.13 16.09
C TYR A 188 -7.37 -5.13 17.22
N ARG A 189 -8.15 -4.05 17.24
CA ARG A 189 -8.00 -2.95 18.21
C ARG A 189 -9.07 -2.95 19.28
N LEU A 190 -8.68 -2.78 20.54
CA LEU A 190 -9.57 -2.50 21.66
C LEU A 190 -9.29 -1.09 22.19
N SER A 191 -10.35 -0.30 22.40
CA SER A 191 -10.26 1.08 22.89
C SER A 191 -10.84 1.17 24.30
N GLY A 192 -10.21 1.98 25.17
CA GLY A 192 -10.70 2.20 26.52
C GLY A 192 -9.97 3.31 27.26
N HIS A 193 -10.47 3.65 28.46
CA HIS A 193 -9.81 4.58 29.37
C HIS A 193 -9.10 3.79 30.46
N VAL A 194 -7.87 4.18 30.79
CA VAL A 194 -7.09 3.52 31.84
C VAL A 194 -7.73 3.80 33.20
N THR A 195 -8.12 2.73 33.87
CA THR A 195 -8.72 2.72 35.20
C THR A 195 -7.72 2.24 36.25
N LYS A 196 -8.05 2.47 37.52
CA LYS A 196 -7.13 2.17 38.62
C LYS A 196 -7.22 0.68 38.89
N GLY A 197 -6.16 -0.04 38.56
CA GLY A 197 -5.98 -1.41 39.00
C GLY A 197 -5.75 -1.48 40.52
N ARG A 198 -5.59 -2.70 41.05
CA ARG A 198 -5.27 -2.91 42.48
C ARG A 198 -3.79 -2.58 42.85
N ASN A 199 -3.02 -2.00 41.91
CA ASN A 199 -1.61 -1.60 42.07
C ASN A 199 -0.66 -2.72 42.54
N LEU A 200 -1.00 -4.00 42.30
CA LEU A 200 -0.16 -5.13 42.68
C LEU A 200 1.11 -5.18 41.81
N GLY A 201 0.98 -5.16 40.48
CA GLY A 201 2.13 -5.10 39.56
C GLY A 201 3.05 -3.90 39.78
N SER A 202 2.47 -2.72 40.06
CA SER A 202 3.25 -1.49 40.32
C SER A 202 4.17 -1.60 41.54
N LYS A 203 3.78 -2.33 42.59
CA LYS A 203 4.64 -2.60 43.76
C LYS A 203 5.85 -3.49 43.45
N HIS A 204 5.79 -4.20 42.32
CA HIS A 204 6.83 -5.11 41.84
C HIS A 204 7.48 -4.62 40.53
N GLY A 205 7.30 -3.34 40.17
CA GLY A 205 7.96 -2.72 39.01
C GLY A 205 7.29 -2.98 37.65
N ILE A 206 6.04 -3.45 37.64
CA ILE A 206 5.27 -3.78 36.41
C ILE A 206 3.97 -2.94 36.41
N PRO A 207 4.04 -1.63 36.10
CA PRO A 207 2.83 -0.83 35.95
C PRO A 207 2.04 -1.31 34.73
N THR A 208 0.76 -1.62 34.92
CA THR A 208 -0.14 -2.03 33.83
C THR A 208 -1.22 -1.00 33.57
N ALA A 209 -1.51 -0.75 32.30
CA ALA A 209 -2.69 -0.03 31.86
C ALA A 209 -3.89 -0.99 31.88
N ASN A 210 -4.93 -0.65 32.65
CA ASN A 210 -6.08 -1.53 32.87
C ASN A 210 -7.36 -0.89 32.35
N PHE A 211 -8.12 -1.56 31.49
CA PHE A 211 -9.46 -1.09 31.11
C PHE A 211 -10.43 -2.26 30.90
N ARG A 212 -11.73 -1.96 30.97
CA ARG A 212 -12.78 -2.94 30.71
C ARG A 212 -12.96 -3.14 29.22
N GLN A 213 -12.99 -4.39 28.76
CA GLN A 213 -13.29 -4.70 27.36
C GLN A 213 -14.73 -4.22 27.01
N PRO A 214 -14.93 -3.46 25.93
CA PRO A 214 -16.27 -3.04 25.53
C PRO A 214 -17.16 -4.22 25.12
N ALA A 215 -18.37 -4.30 25.67
CA ALA A 215 -19.30 -5.42 25.43
C ALA A 215 -19.82 -5.54 23.98
N SER A 216 -19.73 -4.46 23.20
CA SER A 216 -20.11 -4.45 21.78
C SER A 216 -19.06 -5.10 20.87
N ARG A 217 -17.83 -5.29 21.36
CA ARG A 217 -16.71 -5.84 20.59
C ARG A 217 -16.65 -7.36 20.75
N LEU A 218 -16.12 -8.03 19.73
CA LEU A 218 -15.87 -9.47 19.77
C LEU A 218 -15.08 -9.86 21.03
N ALA A 219 -15.61 -10.78 21.82
CA ALA A 219 -14.90 -11.34 22.96
C ALA A 219 -13.70 -12.17 22.48
N LEU A 220 -12.51 -11.89 23.04
CA LEU A 220 -11.31 -12.65 22.74
C LEU A 220 -11.14 -13.79 23.75
N PRO A 221 -10.52 -14.91 23.38
CA PRO A 221 -10.19 -15.97 24.32
C PRO A 221 -9.37 -15.44 25.51
N PHE A 222 -9.57 -16.00 26.70
CA PHE A 222 -8.77 -15.54 27.84
C PHE A 222 -7.31 -16.01 27.72
N GLY A 223 -6.39 -15.09 28.02
CA GLY A 223 -4.97 -15.39 27.96
C GLY A 223 -4.05 -14.19 27.80
N VAL A 224 -2.79 -14.50 27.54
CA VAL A 224 -1.70 -13.57 27.33
C VAL A 224 -1.46 -13.39 25.83
N TYR A 225 -1.24 -12.15 25.42
CA TYR A 225 -1.10 -11.72 24.03
C TYR A 225 0.14 -10.84 23.85
N ALA A 226 0.80 -10.98 22.71
CA ALA A 226 1.65 -9.90 22.20
C ALA A 226 0.74 -8.79 21.68
N SER A 227 1.02 -7.56 22.08
CA SER A 227 0.17 -6.41 21.78
C SER A 227 0.99 -5.14 21.54
N ARG A 228 0.32 -4.08 21.12
CA ARG A 228 0.87 -2.71 21.13
C ARG A 228 -0.15 -1.78 21.76
N VAL A 229 0.32 -0.73 22.42
CA VAL A 229 -0.55 0.26 23.05
C VAL A 229 -0.24 1.65 22.54
N GLU A 230 -1.26 2.35 22.06
CA GLU A 230 -1.17 3.77 21.75
C GLU A 230 -1.43 4.60 23.00
N VAL A 231 -0.50 5.50 23.33
CA VAL A 231 -0.65 6.50 24.39
C VAL A 231 -0.18 7.84 23.84
N ASP A 232 -1.02 8.87 23.94
CA ASP A 232 -0.71 10.24 23.50
C ASP A 232 -0.20 10.33 22.03
N GLY A 233 -0.75 9.51 21.14
CA GLY A 233 -0.39 9.47 19.71
C GLY A 233 0.88 8.69 19.38
N ARG A 234 1.47 7.96 20.35
CA ARG A 234 2.63 7.09 20.14
C ARG A 234 2.32 5.64 20.48
N TRP A 235 2.73 4.74 19.60
CA TRP A 235 2.59 3.29 19.76
C TRP A 235 3.83 2.67 20.42
N TYR A 236 3.58 1.94 21.50
CA TYR A 236 4.56 1.18 22.26
C TYR A 236 4.31 -0.30 22.10
N ASP A 237 5.38 -1.07 21.98
CA ASP A 237 5.29 -2.53 22.05
C ASP A 237 4.83 -2.92 23.47
N ALA A 238 4.02 -3.97 23.57
CA ALA A 238 3.40 -4.34 24.82
C ALA A 238 3.10 -5.85 24.92
N ILE A 239 2.81 -6.27 26.14
CA ILE A 239 2.21 -7.56 26.47
C ILE A 239 0.88 -7.29 27.18
N SER A 240 -0.18 -7.98 26.77
CA SER A 240 -1.51 -7.83 27.35
C SER A 240 -2.05 -9.14 27.90
N ASN A 241 -2.68 -9.09 29.07
CA ASN A 241 -3.57 -10.15 29.56
C ASN A 241 -5.02 -9.75 29.29
N ILE A 242 -5.82 -10.64 28.71
CA ILE A 242 -7.27 -10.46 28.53
C ILE A 242 -7.96 -11.57 29.30
N GLY A 243 -8.82 -11.21 30.24
CA GLY A 243 -9.55 -12.20 31.03
C GLY A 243 -10.20 -11.64 32.28
N VAL A 244 -10.64 -12.54 33.14
CA VAL A 244 -11.17 -12.24 34.48
C VAL A 244 -10.10 -12.66 35.46
N SER A 245 -9.38 -11.72 36.10
CA SER A 245 -8.21 -12.03 36.94
C SER A 245 -8.58 -12.99 38.10
N PRO A 246 -8.45 -14.33 37.96
CA PRO A 246 -9.09 -15.27 38.89
C PRO A 246 -8.30 -15.35 40.19
N THR A 247 -6.98 -15.17 40.09
CA THR A 247 -6.02 -15.13 41.21
C THR A 247 -6.23 -13.90 42.09
N VAL A 248 -6.77 -12.80 41.54
CA VAL A 248 -6.93 -11.52 42.25
C VAL A 248 -8.38 -11.29 42.68
N ASP A 249 -9.36 -11.68 41.88
CA ASP A 249 -10.79 -11.50 42.16
C ASP A 249 -11.65 -12.65 41.59
N PRO A 250 -11.77 -13.77 42.31
CA PRO A 250 -12.51 -14.96 41.84
C PRO A 250 -13.99 -14.71 41.54
N ALA A 251 -14.58 -13.61 42.02
CA ALA A 251 -16.00 -13.29 41.89
C ALA A 251 -16.31 -12.29 40.76
N SER A 252 -15.29 -11.71 40.12
CA SER A 252 -15.47 -10.70 39.07
C SER A 252 -15.87 -11.35 37.73
N THR A 253 -16.96 -10.87 37.12
CA THR A 253 -17.36 -11.23 35.75
C THR A 253 -16.89 -10.20 34.71
N ASP A 254 -16.19 -9.14 35.13
CA ASP A 254 -15.69 -8.11 34.23
C ASP A 254 -14.44 -8.57 33.50
N VAL A 255 -14.54 -8.71 32.16
CA VAL A 255 -13.39 -8.96 31.31
C VAL A 255 -12.54 -7.68 31.22
N ARG A 256 -11.27 -7.79 31.63
CA ARG A 256 -10.30 -6.70 31.64
C ARG A 256 -9.20 -6.96 30.63
N VAL A 257 -8.66 -5.88 30.09
CA VAL A 257 -7.43 -5.84 29.31
C VAL A 257 -6.38 -5.16 30.19
N GLU A 258 -5.33 -5.90 30.55
CA GLU A 258 -4.22 -5.43 31.38
C GLU A 258 -2.93 -5.44 30.54
N SER A 259 -2.38 -4.26 30.23
CA SER A 259 -1.24 -4.13 29.32
C SER A 259 0.00 -3.58 30.03
N PHE A 260 1.12 -4.27 29.91
CA PHE A 260 2.45 -3.73 30.25
C PHE A 260 3.12 -3.24 28.97
N LEU A 261 3.57 -1.98 28.97
CA LEU A 261 4.23 -1.34 27.83
C LEU A 261 5.74 -1.37 28.05
N TYR A 262 6.51 -1.78 27.04
CA TYR A 262 7.96 -1.68 27.08
C TYR A 262 8.38 -0.21 26.94
N GLU A 263 9.46 0.17 27.62
CA GLU A 263 10.08 1.51 27.54
C GLU A 263 9.15 2.70 27.91
N TYR A 264 8.04 2.43 28.59
CA TYR A 264 7.12 3.47 29.08
C TYR A 264 7.13 3.56 30.61
N SER A 265 7.31 4.77 31.14
CA SER A 265 7.45 5.01 32.58
C SER A 265 6.55 6.13 33.15
N ALA A 266 5.78 6.81 32.30
CA ALA A 266 4.89 7.90 32.73
C ALA A 266 3.56 7.38 33.30
N ASP A 267 2.75 8.28 33.87
CA ASP A 267 1.40 7.94 34.33
C ASP A 267 0.41 7.87 33.14
N MET A 268 -0.41 6.82 33.13
CA MET A 268 -1.44 6.58 32.12
C MET A 268 -2.86 6.73 32.67
N TYR A 269 -3.03 7.03 33.96
CA TYR A 269 -4.33 7.08 34.61
C TYR A 269 -5.31 8.05 33.91
N GLU A 270 -6.55 7.59 33.68
CA GLU A 270 -7.62 8.29 32.94
C GLU A 270 -7.32 8.62 31.46
N LYS A 271 -6.14 8.24 30.94
CA LYS A 271 -5.83 8.46 29.53
C LYS A 271 -6.66 7.51 28.65
N PRO A 272 -7.18 8.01 27.51
CA PRO A 272 -7.69 7.13 26.47
C PRO A 272 -6.51 6.38 25.84
N ILE A 273 -6.66 5.06 25.68
CA ILE A 273 -5.67 4.20 25.05
C ILE A 273 -6.32 3.30 24.00
N GLN A 274 -5.52 2.87 23.05
CA GLN A 274 -5.87 1.80 22.10
C GLN A 274 -4.90 0.65 22.26
N VAL A 275 -5.38 -0.58 22.20
CA VAL A 275 -4.57 -1.79 22.28
C VAL A 275 -4.77 -2.62 21.03
N GLU A 276 -3.70 -2.82 20.27
CA GLU A 276 -3.65 -3.74 19.13
C GLU A 276 -3.25 -5.13 19.60
N ILE A 277 -4.02 -6.14 19.24
CA ILE A 277 -3.76 -7.55 19.57
C ILE A 277 -3.08 -8.21 18.37
N LEU A 278 -1.85 -8.69 18.56
CA LEU A 278 -0.99 -9.18 17.48
C LEU A 278 -0.89 -10.70 17.43
N LYS A 279 -0.67 -11.35 18.58
CA LYS A 279 -0.45 -12.80 18.66
C LYS A 279 -0.92 -13.37 19.99
N TYR A 280 -1.49 -14.57 19.96
CA TYR A 280 -1.79 -15.33 21.17
C TYR A 280 -0.54 -16.04 21.70
N ILE A 281 -0.25 -15.89 22.99
CA ILE A 281 0.93 -16.49 23.63
C ILE A 281 0.56 -17.74 24.42
N ARG A 282 -0.45 -17.64 25.29
CA ARG A 282 -0.93 -18.76 26.14
C ARG A 282 -2.26 -18.44 26.81
N SER A 283 -2.93 -19.49 27.32
CA SER A 283 -4.10 -19.34 28.17
C SER A 283 -3.75 -18.79 29.55
N GLU A 284 -4.75 -18.25 30.26
CA GLU A 284 -4.59 -17.86 31.67
C GLU A 284 -4.23 -19.08 32.53
N ILE A 285 -3.37 -18.85 33.53
CA ILE A 285 -2.95 -19.85 34.50
C ILE A 285 -3.30 -19.31 35.87
N ALA A 286 -3.99 -20.11 36.69
CA ALA A 286 -4.25 -19.77 38.08
C ALA A 286 -3.02 -20.11 38.94
N TYR A 287 -2.64 -19.18 39.81
CA TYR A 287 -1.51 -19.35 40.74
C TYR A 287 -2.01 -19.27 42.18
N GLY A 288 -1.31 -19.92 43.12
CA GLY A 288 -1.64 -19.85 44.54
C GLY A 288 -1.21 -18.52 45.17
N SER A 289 -0.21 -17.85 44.59
CA SER A 289 0.30 -16.55 45.04
C SER A 289 0.87 -15.71 43.89
N PHE A 290 1.16 -14.43 44.17
CA PHE A 290 1.80 -13.53 43.20
C PHE A 290 3.28 -13.90 42.99
N GLU A 291 3.96 -14.39 44.03
CA GLU A 291 5.34 -14.87 43.97
C GLU A 291 5.49 -16.07 43.03
N GLU A 292 4.50 -16.97 42.99
CA GLU A 292 4.45 -18.10 42.05
C GLU A 292 4.21 -17.67 40.60
N MET A 293 3.52 -16.54 40.39
CA MET A 293 3.19 -16.02 39.07
C MET A 293 4.37 -15.30 38.40
N MET A 294 5.27 -14.68 39.19
CA MET A 294 6.33 -13.80 38.69
C MET A 294 7.28 -14.44 37.66
N PRO A 295 7.80 -15.68 37.87
CA PRO A 295 8.68 -16.30 36.88
C PRO A 295 8.01 -16.48 35.52
N GLN A 296 6.71 -16.78 35.49
CA GLN A 296 5.97 -16.91 34.23
C GLN A 296 5.82 -15.56 33.53
N ILE A 297 5.57 -14.47 34.27
CA ILE A 297 5.46 -13.12 33.70
C ILE A 297 6.74 -12.74 32.97
N GLU A 298 7.92 -13.00 33.56
CA GLU A 298 9.20 -12.71 32.92
C GLU A 298 9.43 -13.56 31.67
N ILE A 299 9.05 -14.84 31.69
CA ILE A 299 9.08 -15.70 30.50
C ILE A 299 8.19 -15.14 29.39
N ASP A 300 6.97 -14.71 29.74
CA ASP A 300 6.03 -14.18 28.75
C ASP A 300 6.50 -12.84 28.18
N LYS A 301 7.03 -11.95 29.02
CA LYS A 301 7.64 -10.68 28.59
C LYS A 301 8.79 -10.91 27.62
N GLU A 302 9.65 -11.89 27.87
CA GLU A 302 10.76 -12.18 26.97
C GLU A 302 10.28 -12.77 25.64
N LYS A 303 9.31 -13.69 25.67
CA LYS A 303 8.69 -14.23 24.45
C LYS A 303 8.03 -13.15 23.59
N VAL A 304 7.30 -12.23 24.23
CA VAL A 304 6.63 -11.13 23.52
C VAL A 304 7.64 -10.12 22.98
N ARG A 305 8.72 -9.84 23.71
CA ARG A 305 9.82 -8.99 23.22
C ARG A 305 10.46 -9.60 21.97
N GLN A 306 10.79 -10.90 22.00
CA GLN A 306 11.34 -11.61 20.83
C GLN A 306 10.37 -11.62 19.64
N PHE A 307 9.06 -11.73 19.90
CA PHE A 307 8.05 -11.59 18.85
C PHE A 307 8.12 -10.22 18.18
N HIS A 308 8.13 -9.12 18.93
CA HIS A 308 8.22 -7.76 18.34
C HIS A 308 9.51 -7.53 17.54
N GLU A 309 10.61 -8.17 17.94
CA GLU A 309 11.90 -8.09 17.23
C GLU A 309 11.94 -8.90 15.91
N THR A 310 11.03 -9.85 15.71
CA THR A 310 11.09 -10.83 14.60
C THR A 310 9.82 -10.94 13.75
N ALA A 311 8.69 -10.40 14.20
CA ALA A 311 7.41 -10.51 13.51
C ALA A 311 7.32 -9.71 12.21
N GLU A 312 8.21 -8.72 12.02
CA GLU A 312 8.28 -7.89 10.82
C GLU A 312 6.91 -7.31 10.42
N LEU A 313 6.19 -6.78 11.42
CA LEU A 313 4.89 -6.13 11.22
C LEU A 313 5.08 -4.61 11.06
N PRO A 314 4.53 -3.99 10.00
CA PRO A 314 4.43 -2.55 9.88
C PRO A 314 3.76 -1.90 11.10
N VAL A 315 4.32 -0.78 11.55
CA VAL A 315 3.78 0.02 12.66
C VAL A 315 3.85 1.49 12.32
N ILE A 316 2.73 2.21 12.38
CA ILE A 316 2.77 3.67 12.47
C ILE A 316 3.13 3.99 13.92
N ARG A 317 4.35 4.48 14.18
CA ARG A 317 4.86 4.69 15.54
C ARG A 317 4.31 5.96 16.16
N PHE A 318 4.29 7.05 15.41
CA PHE A 318 3.74 8.35 15.79
C PHE A 318 3.69 9.26 14.56
N GLN A 319 3.20 10.49 14.73
CA GLN A 319 3.19 11.51 13.68
C GLN A 319 3.72 12.84 14.20
N THR A 320 4.62 13.48 13.44
CA THR A 320 5.16 14.82 13.72
C THR A 320 4.86 15.76 12.57
N HIS A 321 4.24 16.92 12.83
CA HIS A 321 3.94 17.94 11.81
C HIS A 321 3.23 17.42 10.53
N GLY A 322 2.36 16.41 10.67
CA GLY A 322 1.66 15.82 9.53
C GLY A 322 2.39 14.64 8.87
N ILE A 323 3.59 14.29 9.33
CA ILE A 323 4.45 13.24 8.75
C ILE A 323 4.40 12.02 9.66
N PRO A 324 3.68 10.93 9.31
CA PRO A 324 3.76 9.67 10.03
C PRO A 324 5.16 9.05 9.94
N VAL A 325 5.59 8.46 11.05
CA VAL A 325 6.78 7.63 11.12
C VAL A 325 6.34 6.18 11.14
N VAL A 326 6.61 5.47 10.06
CA VAL A 326 6.23 4.07 9.88
C VAL A 326 7.48 3.21 10.01
N SER A 327 7.44 2.21 10.89
CA SER A 327 8.59 1.33 11.14
C SER A 327 8.30 -0.12 10.79
N LEU A 328 9.33 -0.84 10.37
CA LEU A 328 9.38 -2.29 10.27
C LEU A 328 10.56 -2.78 11.11
N THR A 329 10.27 -3.38 12.28
CA THR A 329 11.34 -3.87 13.17
C THR A 329 11.82 -5.22 12.67
N THR A 330 13.13 -5.37 12.49
CA THR A 330 13.77 -6.62 12.06
C THR A 330 15.20 -6.71 12.58
N SER A 331 15.57 -7.90 13.05
CA SER A 331 16.94 -8.24 13.48
C SER A 331 17.69 -9.11 12.47
N ARG A 332 17.05 -9.43 11.32
CA ARG A 332 17.58 -10.35 10.29
C ARG A 332 18.78 -9.80 9.52
N PHE A 333 18.93 -8.48 9.47
CA PHE A 333 19.90 -7.81 8.60
C PHE A 333 20.93 -7.01 9.40
N HIS A 334 22.11 -6.88 8.82
CA HIS A 334 23.20 -6.06 9.36
C HIS A 334 23.10 -4.58 8.97
N PHE A 335 22.06 -4.19 8.22
CA PHE A 335 21.83 -2.81 7.78
C PHE A 335 20.39 -2.41 8.09
N GLY A 336 20.26 -1.21 8.64
CA GLY A 336 18.99 -0.50 8.75
C GLY A 336 18.84 0.49 7.59
N HIS A 337 17.60 0.79 7.24
CA HIS A 337 17.23 1.70 6.17
C HIS A 337 16.19 2.70 6.66
N ALA A 338 16.25 3.92 6.14
CA ALA A 338 15.16 4.86 6.24
C ALA A 338 14.91 5.55 4.90
N CYS A 339 13.66 5.92 4.65
CA CYS A 339 13.27 6.67 3.47
C CYS A 339 12.25 7.73 3.87
N LEU A 340 12.62 9.00 3.70
CA LEU A 340 11.69 10.11 3.76
C LEU A 340 11.09 10.28 2.36
N LEU A 341 9.81 9.97 2.22
CA LEU A 341 9.14 9.92 0.94
C LEU A 341 7.98 10.92 0.89
N PHE A 342 7.86 11.59 -0.23
CA PHE A 342 6.79 12.49 -0.61
C PHE A 342 6.07 11.93 -1.83
N ARG A 343 4.75 12.07 -1.85
CA ARG A 343 3.91 11.62 -2.95
C ARG A 343 2.99 12.74 -3.41
N LEU A 344 2.99 12.99 -4.71
CA LEU A 344 2.26 14.08 -5.36
C LEU A 344 1.81 13.68 -6.77
N ARG A 345 0.86 14.42 -7.34
CA ARG A 345 0.47 14.25 -8.75
C ARG A 345 1.62 14.70 -9.66
N ALA A 346 1.79 13.98 -10.75
CA ALA A 346 2.82 14.26 -11.73
C ALA A 346 2.59 15.62 -12.41
N VAL A 347 3.56 16.54 -12.28
CA VAL A 347 3.58 17.82 -12.98
C VAL A 347 4.95 17.96 -13.63
N LYS A 348 4.99 17.91 -14.96
CA LYS A 348 6.25 17.75 -15.74
C LYS A 348 7.36 18.71 -15.31
N LYS A 349 7.09 20.02 -15.26
CA LYS A 349 8.08 21.04 -14.88
C LYS A 349 8.61 20.87 -13.44
N ARG A 350 7.74 20.48 -12.51
CA ARG A 350 8.12 20.27 -11.10
C ARG A 350 8.92 18.98 -10.93
N MET A 351 8.63 17.95 -11.73
CA MET A 351 9.37 16.68 -11.68
C MET A 351 10.85 16.88 -11.97
N THR A 352 11.20 17.56 -13.07
CA THR A 352 12.60 17.83 -13.43
C THR A 352 13.30 18.69 -12.37
N ALA A 353 12.61 19.70 -11.83
CA ALA A 353 13.14 20.53 -10.75
C ALA A 353 13.39 19.72 -9.46
N LEU A 354 12.43 18.87 -9.06
CA LEU A 354 12.58 17.98 -7.89
C LEU A 354 13.73 16.98 -8.07
N ALA A 355 13.95 16.47 -9.28
CA ALA A 355 15.07 15.58 -9.59
C ALA A 355 16.41 16.24 -9.25
N ILE A 356 16.62 17.44 -9.78
CA ILE A 356 17.83 18.24 -9.56
C ILE A 356 17.96 18.55 -8.07
N LEU A 357 16.89 18.98 -7.42
CA LEU A 357 16.88 19.33 -6.00
C LEU A 357 17.26 18.16 -5.09
N LEU A 358 16.71 16.97 -5.34
CA LEU A 358 17.02 15.79 -4.52
C LEU A 358 18.45 15.32 -4.71
N ASN A 359 18.97 15.31 -5.94
CA ASN A 359 20.37 14.97 -6.16
C ASN A 359 21.29 15.97 -5.46
N MET A 360 20.98 17.27 -5.53
CA MET A 360 21.65 18.30 -4.72
C MET A 360 21.67 17.90 -3.23
N MET A 361 20.55 17.54 -2.63
CA MET A 361 20.49 17.10 -1.22
C MET A 361 21.38 15.88 -0.87
N THR A 362 21.78 15.06 -1.85
CA THR A 362 22.67 13.91 -1.60
C THR A 362 24.16 14.25 -1.62
N ARG A 363 24.54 15.45 -2.06
CA ARG A 363 25.94 15.85 -2.24
C ARG A 363 26.47 16.74 -1.13
N ARG A 364 25.61 17.43 -0.39
CA ARG A 364 25.99 18.29 0.75
C ARG A 364 24.80 18.55 1.66
N THR A 365 25.06 19.01 2.88
CA THR A 365 24.04 19.48 3.84
C THR A 365 24.44 20.83 4.40
N ALA A 366 23.60 21.44 5.26
CA ALA A 366 23.94 22.69 5.94
C ALA A 366 25.15 22.55 6.88
N LYS A 367 25.37 21.35 7.45
CA LYS A 367 26.50 21.06 8.33
C LYS A 367 27.73 20.52 7.59
N TYR A 368 27.53 19.81 6.49
CA TYR A 368 28.59 19.21 5.67
C TYR A 368 28.55 19.86 4.29
N CYS A 369 29.24 20.99 4.16
CA CYS A 369 29.05 21.95 3.07
C CYS A 369 29.69 21.51 1.74
N THR A 370 30.61 20.54 1.79
CA THR A 370 31.26 19.98 0.61
C THR A 370 30.97 18.48 0.44
N PRO A 371 31.02 17.94 -0.80
CA PRO A 371 30.90 16.50 -1.03
C PRO A 371 31.89 15.67 -0.21
N ALA A 372 33.14 16.12 -0.09
CA ALA A 372 34.17 15.42 0.69
C ALA A 372 33.84 15.36 2.20
N GLU A 373 33.30 16.45 2.77
CA GLU A 373 32.88 16.46 4.18
C GLU A 373 31.69 15.52 4.43
N LEU A 374 30.73 15.49 3.51
CA LEU A 374 29.58 14.60 3.60
C LEU A 374 30.01 13.13 3.44
N GLU A 375 30.85 12.82 2.46
CA GLU A 375 31.43 11.48 2.27
C GLU A 375 32.22 11.03 3.49
N GLN A 376 33.05 11.90 4.09
CA GLN A 376 33.77 11.59 5.31
C GLN A 376 32.83 11.31 6.49
N ARG A 377 31.72 12.06 6.60
CA ARG A 377 30.72 11.82 7.63
C ARG A 377 30.01 10.50 7.43
N LEU A 378 29.61 10.19 6.20
CA LEU A 378 28.96 8.92 5.84
C LEU A 378 29.88 7.74 6.12
N ALA A 379 31.17 7.84 5.78
CA ALA A 379 32.19 6.85 6.14
C ALA A 379 32.31 6.65 7.66
N ALA A 380 32.31 7.74 8.43
CA ALA A 380 32.32 7.69 9.89
C ALA A 380 31.05 7.05 10.51
N LEU A 381 29.98 6.92 9.74
CA LEU A 381 28.75 6.21 10.12
C LEU A 381 28.74 4.74 9.65
N GLY A 382 29.92 4.17 9.37
CA GLY A 382 30.08 2.81 8.87
C GLY A 382 29.75 2.70 7.39
N ASP A 383 30.22 3.66 6.59
CA ASP A 383 29.93 3.74 5.16
C ASP A 383 28.42 3.78 4.87
N ALA A 384 27.71 4.66 5.60
CA ALA A 384 26.30 4.92 5.35
C ALA A 384 26.09 5.43 3.91
N GLY A 385 24.99 5.04 3.28
CA GLY A 385 24.66 5.43 1.90
C GLY A 385 23.46 6.35 1.86
N LEU A 386 23.64 7.61 1.44
CA LEU A 386 22.55 8.57 1.20
C LEU A 386 22.29 8.67 -0.31
N SER A 387 21.03 8.57 -0.72
CA SER A 387 20.62 8.60 -2.13
C SER A 387 19.25 9.28 -2.30
N ALA A 388 18.99 9.80 -3.50
CA ALA A 388 17.68 10.28 -3.90
C ALA A 388 16.79 9.10 -4.28
N VAL A 389 15.50 9.23 -4.02
CA VAL A 389 14.47 8.30 -4.45
C VAL A 389 13.54 9.02 -5.41
N PHE A 390 13.37 8.44 -6.58
CA PHE A 390 12.35 8.84 -7.53
C PHE A 390 11.65 7.59 -8.07
N MET A 391 10.32 7.60 -8.08
CA MET A 391 9.51 6.60 -8.79
C MET A 391 8.29 7.29 -9.39
N GLN A 392 7.85 6.81 -10.53
CA GLN A 392 6.56 7.17 -11.11
C GLN A 392 5.65 5.96 -11.10
N GLU A 393 4.48 6.13 -10.50
CA GLU A 393 3.46 5.11 -10.37
C GLU A 393 2.19 5.71 -10.95
N GLY A 394 1.86 5.36 -12.19
CA GLY A 394 0.74 5.97 -12.90
C GLY A 394 0.91 7.48 -13.10
N ASP A 395 -0.10 8.25 -12.69
CA ASP A 395 -0.09 9.72 -12.68
C ASP A 395 0.42 10.33 -11.37
N VAL A 396 1.03 9.51 -10.52
CA VAL A 396 1.56 9.90 -9.21
C VAL A 396 3.07 9.69 -9.19
N GLN A 397 3.76 10.57 -8.48
CA GLN A 397 5.21 10.55 -8.35
C GLN A 397 5.62 10.46 -6.89
N LEU A 398 6.62 9.64 -6.63
CA LEU A 398 7.21 9.41 -5.33
C LEU A 398 8.62 9.99 -5.37
N PHE A 399 8.88 10.96 -4.51
CA PHE A 399 10.15 11.69 -4.40
C PHE A 399 10.67 11.58 -2.99
N GLY A 400 11.98 11.52 -2.80
CA GLY A 400 12.49 11.47 -1.44
C GLY A 400 13.98 11.29 -1.32
N LEU A 401 14.39 11.08 -0.07
CA LEU A 401 15.74 10.66 0.27
C LEU A 401 15.67 9.29 0.92
N ARG A 402 16.66 8.45 0.64
CA ARG A 402 16.89 7.17 1.30
C ARG A 402 18.26 7.19 1.92
N ILE A 403 18.35 6.70 3.15
CA ILE A 403 19.62 6.44 3.80
C ILE A 403 19.68 5.02 4.35
N SER A 404 20.84 4.37 4.21
CA SER A 404 21.14 3.08 4.83
C SER A 404 22.38 3.18 5.69
N ALA A 405 22.42 2.48 6.82
CA ALA A 405 23.59 2.42 7.69
C ALA A 405 23.71 1.03 8.34
N PRO A 406 24.92 0.57 8.66
CA PRO A 406 25.10 -0.69 9.38
C PRO A 406 24.45 -0.64 10.76
N GLU A 407 23.85 -1.75 11.16
CA GLU A 407 23.42 -2.01 12.52
C GLU A 407 24.66 -2.23 13.39
N SER A 408 25.04 -1.24 14.19
CA SER A 408 26.20 -1.35 15.08
C SER A 408 25.87 -2.18 16.34
N GLU A 409 26.89 -2.80 16.94
CA GLU A 409 26.78 -3.45 18.26
C GLU A 409 26.28 -2.49 19.35
N ALA A 410 26.40 -1.18 19.13
CA ALA A 410 25.90 -0.11 19.99
C ALA A 410 24.40 0.23 19.77
N GLY A 411 23.56 -0.77 19.45
CA GLY A 411 22.10 -0.64 19.49
C GLY A 411 21.48 0.28 18.42
N GLY A 412 21.99 0.28 17.19
CA GLY A 412 21.38 1.04 16.08
C GLY A 412 21.75 2.54 16.05
N ARG A 413 22.78 2.96 16.81
CA ARG A 413 23.23 4.36 16.88
C ARG A 413 23.62 4.94 15.51
N HIS A 414 24.25 4.15 14.64
CA HIS A 414 24.62 4.61 13.29
C HIS A 414 23.39 4.94 12.46
N LEU A 415 22.37 4.09 12.47
CA LEU A 415 21.10 4.37 11.80
C LEU A 415 20.45 5.64 12.35
N SER A 416 20.43 5.83 13.67
CA SER A 416 19.91 7.07 14.28
C SER A 416 20.64 8.33 13.82
N GLU A 417 21.98 8.31 13.79
CA GLU A 417 22.77 9.43 13.29
C GLU A 417 22.60 9.66 11.78
N ALA A 418 22.47 8.57 11.00
CA ALA A 418 22.21 8.63 9.56
C ALA A 418 20.83 9.23 9.26
N VAL A 419 19.77 8.79 9.92
CA VAL A 419 18.42 9.35 9.70
C VAL A 419 18.38 10.85 10.01
N SER A 420 19.03 11.29 11.09
CA SER A 420 19.17 12.72 11.37
C SER A 420 19.91 13.47 10.26
N LEU A 421 20.99 12.90 9.70
CA LEU A 421 21.72 13.50 8.59
C LEU A 421 20.83 13.64 7.33
N MET A 422 20.03 12.63 7.01
CA MET A 422 19.09 12.67 5.89
C MET A 422 18.01 13.75 6.08
N ILE A 423 17.45 13.85 7.30
CA ILE A 423 16.47 14.89 7.63
C ILE A 423 17.10 16.28 7.58
N GLU A 424 18.34 16.43 8.04
CA GLU A 424 19.11 17.66 7.94
C GLU A 424 19.39 18.06 6.48
N ALA A 425 19.78 17.10 5.63
CA ALA A 425 20.02 17.32 4.21
C ALA A 425 18.79 17.94 3.52
N TYR A 426 17.60 17.42 3.86
CA TYR A 426 16.35 17.97 3.37
C TYR A 426 16.07 19.37 3.94
N ALA A 427 16.13 19.52 5.27
CA ALA A 427 15.75 20.76 5.94
C ALA A 427 16.72 21.92 5.66
N GLY A 428 17.97 21.62 5.31
CA GLY A 428 19.05 22.57 5.12
C GLY A 428 19.35 22.94 3.67
N VAL A 429 18.62 22.41 2.67
CA VAL A 429 18.98 22.53 1.24
C VAL A 429 19.05 23.98 0.72
N PHE A 430 18.38 24.94 1.39
CA PHE A 430 18.36 26.37 1.05
C PHE A 430 19.03 27.27 2.11
N PHE A 431 19.74 26.72 3.09
CA PHE A 431 20.30 27.49 4.22
C PHE A 431 21.75 28.02 3.96
N ASP A 432 21.99 29.29 4.32
CA ASP A 432 23.31 29.95 4.38
C ASP A 432 24.23 29.80 3.15
N TYR A 433 23.71 30.09 1.95
CA TYR A 433 24.52 30.08 0.72
C TYR A 433 24.95 31.48 0.27
N ASP A 434 26.21 31.57 -0.15
CA ASP A 434 26.59 32.58 -1.13
C ASP A 434 25.89 32.27 -2.48
N GLU A 435 25.30 33.29 -3.10
CA GLU A 435 24.46 33.11 -4.29
C GLU A 435 25.25 32.51 -5.47
N ALA A 436 26.48 32.96 -5.67
CA ALA A 436 27.34 32.45 -6.75
C ALA A 436 27.75 30.99 -6.52
N ALA A 437 27.98 30.59 -5.27
CA ALA A 437 28.28 29.22 -4.91
C ALA A 437 27.07 28.28 -5.13
N PHE A 438 25.86 28.74 -4.83
CA PHE A 438 24.63 27.99 -5.13
C PHE A 438 24.45 27.82 -6.65
N ASP A 439 24.59 28.89 -7.42
CA ASP A 439 24.36 28.85 -8.87
C ASP A 439 25.38 27.93 -9.57
N THR A 440 26.65 27.97 -9.16
CA THR A 440 27.68 27.06 -9.67
C THR A 440 27.33 25.60 -9.40
N TRP A 441 26.84 25.30 -8.20
CA TRP A 441 26.44 23.96 -7.81
C TRP A 441 25.22 23.47 -8.60
N PHE A 442 24.22 24.32 -8.73
CA PHE A 442 23.00 24.02 -9.49
C PHE A 442 23.31 23.69 -10.96
N GLU A 443 24.13 24.49 -11.63
CA GLU A 443 24.50 24.25 -13.03
C GLU A 443 25.41 23.01 -13.19
N HIS A 444 26.24 22.70 -12.20
CA HIS A 444 26.99 21.46 -12.18
C HIS A 444 26.07 20.23 -12.12
N GLU A 445 25.06 20.24 -11.24
CA GLU A 445 24.11 19.14 -11.10
C GLU A 445 23.28 18.93 -12.37
N LYS A 446 22.81 20.02 -13.00
CA LYS A 446 22.14 19.96 -14.31
C LYS A 446 23.01 19.29 -15.36
N SER A 447 24.30 19.67 -15.42
CA SER A 447 25.24 19.11 -16.39
C SER A 447 25.46 17.61 -16.20
N GLN A 448 25.53 17.13 -14.94
CA GLN A 448 25.64 15.70 -14.63
C GLN A 448 24.39 14.93 -15.06
N LEU A 449 23.20 15.45 -14.75
CA LEU A 449 21.93 14.82 -15.14
C LEU A 449 21.74 14.77 -16.66
N ILE A 450 22.14 15.80 -17.39
CA ILE A 450 22.13 15.81 -18.86
C ILE A 450 23.07 14.75 -19.41
N ALA A 451 24.29 14.65 -18.88
CA ALA A 451 25.26 13.65 -19.33
C ALA A 451 24.74 12.22 -19.08
N GLN A 452 24.14 11.98 -17.91
CA GLN A 452 23.50 10.70 -17.60
C GLN A 452 22.37 10.39 -18.60
N ARG A 453 21.47 11.34 -18.87
CA ARG A 453 20.38 11.14 -19.82
C ARG A 453 20.87 10.81 -21.22
N LEU A 454 21.87 11.54 -21.71
CA LEU A 454 22.42 11.31 -23.04
C LEU A 454 23.09 9.93 -23.15
N ALA A 455 23.69 9.43 -22.07
CA ALA A 455 24.24 8.07 -22.03
C ALA A 455 23.14 6.99 -22.01
N GLU A 456 22.05 7.20 -21.27
CA GLU A 456 20.88 6.29 -21.28
C GLU A 456 20.24 6.21 -22.68
N ASP A 457 20.24 7.32 -23.43
CA ASP A 457 19.71 7.37 -24.80
C ASP A 457 20.53 6.57 -25.83
N GLU A 458 21.73 6.10 -25.47
CA GLU A 458 22.50 5.15 -26.29
C GLU A 458 21.89 3.73 -26.26
N ASP A 459 21.12 3.37 -25.21
CA ASP A 459 20.35 2.13 -25.19
C ASP A 459 19.10 2.26 -26.07
N LYS A 460 19.18 1.62 -27.23
CA LYS A 460 18.13 1.69 -28.27
C LYS A 460 16.82 1.05 -27.82
N ILE A 461 16.86 0.02 -26.98
CA ILE A 461 15.65 -0.63 -26.48
C ILE A 461 14.97 0.28 -25.46
N GLU A 462 15.74 0.85 -24.52
CA GLU A 462 15.21 1.81 -23.55
C GLU A 462 14.58 3.01 -24.25
N ARG A 463 15.27 3.53 -25.28
CA ARG A 463 14.77 4.60 -26.14
C ARG A 463 13.47 4.22 -26.85
N ALA A 464 13.37 3.01 -27.42
CA ALA A 464 12.17 2.52 -28.09
C ALA A 464 10.98 2.35 -27.14
N VAL A 465 11.23 1.79 -25.95
CA VAL A 465 10.25 1.66 -24.87
C VAL A 465 9.71 3.02 -24.48
N ARG A 466 10.59 3.99 -24.23
CA ARG A 466 10.20 5.36 -23.87
C ARG A 466 9.36 6.02 -24.95
N PHE A 467 9.80 6.02 -26.21
CA PHE A 467 9.03 6.58 -27.32
C PHE A 467 7.66 5.92 -27.49
N THR A 468 7.56 4.61 -27.24
CA THR A 468 6.28 3.88 -27.30
C THR A 468 5.32 4.39 -26.24
N ILE A 469 5.78 4.55 -24.99
CA ILE A 469 4.96 5.07 -23.88
C ILE A 469 4.55 6.53 -24.15
N GLU A 470 5.49 7.37 -24.59
CA GLU A 470 5.22 8.79 -24.92
C GLU A 470 4.20 8.92 -26.05
N THR A 471 4.30 8.08 -27.07
CA THR A 471 3.36 8.08 -28.20
C THR A 471 1.97 7.61 -27.76
N LEU A 472 1.90 6.55 -26.95
CA LEU A 472 0.65 5.96 -26.49
C LEU A 472 -0.09 6.85 -25.49
N LEU A 473 0.66 7.55 -24.63
CA LEU A 473 0.13 8.31 -23.50
C LEU A 473 0.32 9.82 -23.68
N ASP A 474 0.43 10.29 -24.93
CA ASP A 474 0.65 11.69 -25.25
C ASP A 474 -0.37 12.61 -24.55
N GLY A 475 0.13 13.69 -23.97
CA GLY A 475 -0.66 14.63 -23.17
C GLY A 475 -1.11 14.13 -21.80
N GLN A 476 -0.84 12.87 -21.42
CA GLN A 476 -1.17 12.32 -20.10
C GLN A 476 0.07 12.32 -19.19
N PRO A 477 -0.10 12.52 -17.87
CA PRO A 477 1.04 12.55 -16.95
C PRO A 477 1.83 11.24 -16.88
N HIS A 478 1.20 10.13 -17.24
CA HIS A 478 1.79 8.80 -17.32
C HIS A 478 2.93 8.68 -18.34
N ALA A 479 2.95 9.54 -19.36
CA ALA A 479 4.02 9.60 -20.36
C ALA A 479 5.28 10.31 -19.85
N TYR A 480 5.20 11.02 -18.72
CA TYR A 480 6.36 11.77 -18.23
C TYR A 480 7.46 10.81 -17.82
N HIS A 481 8.67 11.06 -18.30
CA HIS A 481 9.85 10.28 -17.99
C HIS A 481 10.79 11.12 -17.12
N PHE A 482 11.46 10.51 -16.16
CA PHE A 482 12.34 11.21 -15.21
C PHE A 482 13.81 11.07 -15.54
N PRO A 483 14.64 12.11 -15.35
CA PRO A 483 14.30 13.46 -14.88
C PRO A 483 13.62 14.38 -15.90
N GLY A 484 13.29 13.88 -17.09
CA GLY A 484 12.95 14.66 -18.27
C GLY A 484 14.03 14.51 -19.34
N ASP A 485 13.88 15.21 -20.45
CA ASP A 485 14.87 15.23 -21.52
C ASP A 485 15.99 16.27 -21.26
N ALA A 486 17.04 16.24 -22.07
CA ALA A 486 18.18 17.12 -21.90
C ALA A 486 17.83 18.62 -22.00
N ASP A 487 16.86 19.00 -22.84
CA ASP A 487 16.44 20.40 -23.01
C ASP A 487 15.58 20.86 -21.85
N GLU A 488 14.71 20.00 -21.33
CA GLU A 488 13.91 20.24 -20.13
C GLU A 488 14.80 20.47 -18.91
N ILE A 489 15.84 19.64 -18.71
CA ILE A 489 16.80 19.82 -17.61
C ILE A 489 17.51 21.18 -17.74
N ARG A 490 17.96 21.55 -18.95
CA ARG A 490 18.62 22.86 -19.20
C ARG A 490 17.70 24.03 -18.86
N ALA A 491 16.41 23.90 -19.16
CA ALA A 491 15.43 24.96 -18.97
C ALA A 491 15.03 25.22 -17.51
N VAL A 492 15.34 24.29 -16.59
CA VAL A 492 15.02 24.49 -15.15
C VAL A 492 15.79 25.68 -14.59
N THR A 493 15.06 26.55 -13.89
CA THR A 493 15.59 27.73 -13.20
C THR A 493 15.62 27.55 -11.68
N LYS A 494 16.34 28.42 -10.98
CA LYS A 494 16.34 28.48 -9.50
C LYS A 494 14.94 28.73 -8.92
N THR A 495 14.12 29.55 -9.59
CA THR A 495 12.72 29.79 -9.18
C THR A 495 11.89 28.51 -9.27
N ASP A 496 12.14 27.67 -10.27
CA ASP A 496 11.44 26.39 -10.42
C ASP A 496 11.82 25.41 -9.31
N LEU A 497 13.08 25.41 -8.86
CA LEU A 497 13.51 24.62 -7.69
C LEU A 497 12.76 25.05 -6.42
N LEU A 498 12.60 26.36 -6.20
CA LEU A 498 11.91 26.89 -5.03
C LEU A 498 10.41 26.55 -5.06
N ASP A 499 9.73 26.75 -6.20
CA ASP A 499 8.32 26.35 -6.38
C ASP A 499 8.12 24.85 -6.15
N ALA A 500 9.02 24.03 -6.70
CA ALA A 500 9.01 22.58 -6.50
C ALA A 500 9.18 22.20 -5.03
N PHE A 501 10.07 22.85 -4.30
CA PHE A 501 10.29 22.60 -2.88
C PHE A 501 9.11 23.02 -2.01
N GLU A 502 8.53 24.20 -2.26
CA GLU A 502 7.34 24.67 -1.55
C GLU A 502 6.15 23.73 -1.78
N TYR A 503 5.96 23.27 -3.01
CA TYR A 503 4.93 22.28 -3.35
C TYR A 503 5.14 20.96 -2.60
N LEU A 504 6.38 20.46 -2.55
CA LEU A 504 6.73 19.26 -1.78
C LEU A 504 6.44 19.41 -0.28
N GLN A 505 6.69 20.60 0.27
CA GLN A 505 6.48 20.87 1.69
C GLN A 505 5.02 21.01 2.07
N ASN A 506 4.17 21.56 1.21
CA ASN A 506 2.81 21.94 1.60
C ASN A 506 1.73 20.99 1.05
N ASP A 507 1.93 20.43 -0.14
CA ASP A 507 0.87 19.75 -0.88
C ASP A 507 1.10 18.25 -1.06
N ALA A 508 2.31 17.75 -0.78
CA ALA A 508 2.61 16.33 -0.88
C ALA A 508 2.18 15.55 0.37
N PHE A 509 1.64 14.35 0.16
CA PHE A 509 1.61 13.34 1.20
C PHE A 509 3.06 13.01 1.56
N ALA A 510 3.41 12.99 2.84
CA ALA A 510 4.78 12.75 3.28
C ALA A 510 4.80 11.72 4.39
N ALA A 511 5.75 10.79 4.36
CA ALA A 511 5.94 9.78 5.40
C ALA A 511 7.42 9.44 5.54
N LEU A 512 7.86 9.15 6.76
CA LEU A 512 9.18 8.60 7.03
C LEU A 512 9.05 7.11 7.33
N TYR A 513 9.66 6.29 6.48
CA TYR A 513 9.72 4.85 6.64
C TYR A 513 11.07 4.46 7.23
N VAL A 514 11.08 3.54 8.20
CA VAL A 514 12.31 3.04 8.84
C VAL A 514 12.24 1.53 8.97
N SER A 515 13.29 0.82 8.58
CA SER A 515 13.39 -0.64 8.70
C SER A 515 14.73 -1.02 9.33
N GLY A 516 14.73 -1.90 10.32
CA GLY A 516 15.95 -2.32 11.04
C GLY A 516 15.69 -2.52 12.52
N ARG A 517 16.73 -2.33 13.36
CA ARG A 517 16.58 -2.34 14.82
C ARG A 517 16.07 -0.99 15.30
N ILE A 518 14.82 -0.97 15.75
CA ILE A 518 14.11 0.27 16.12
C ILE A 518 14.16 0.45 17.64
N SER A 519 14.93 1.42 18.12
CA SER A 519 15.04 1.77 19.54
C SER A 519 14.22 3.01 19.91
N GLY A 520 13.89 3.17 21.19
CA GLY A 520 13.28 4.41 21.72
C GLY A 520 14.09 5.67 21.36
N ASP A 521 15.42 5.62 21.51
CA ASP A 521 16.32 6.75 21.19
C ASP A 521 16.26 7.16 19.71
N LEU A 522 16.19 6.19 18.79
CA LEU A 522 16.02 6.46 17.36
C LEU A 522 14.69 7.18 17.11
N LEU A 523 13.60 6.68 17.69
CA LEU A 523 12.26 7.24 17.53
C LEU A 523 12.17 8.66 18.12
N ASP A 524 12.74 8.90 19.30
CA ASP A 524 12.77 10.21 19.94
C ASP A 524 13.53 11.23 19.10
N ARG A 525 14.68 10.81 18.55
CA ARG A 525 15.48 11.66 17.68
C ARG A 525 14.77 12.00 16.39
N ILE A 526 14.16 11.03 15.73
CA ILE A 526 13.31 11.25 14.56
C ILE A 526 12.21 12.26 14.88
N GLY A 527 11.49 12.05 15.99
CA GLY A 527 10.42 12.94 16.43
C GLY A 527 10.89 14.38 16.58
N SER A 528 12.08 14.59 17.16
CA SER A 528 12.70 15.91 17.30
C SER A 528 13.12 16.51 15.96
N GLU A 529 13.80 15.76 15.09
CA GLU A 529 14.31 16.28 13.82
C GLU A 529 13.19 16.63 12.83
N LEU A 530 12.09 15.87 12.83
CA LEU A 530 10.92 16.16 11.98
C LEU A 530 10.21 17.48 12.36
N THR A 531 10.48 18.06 13.52
CA THR A 531 9.95 19.40 13.87
C THR A 531 10.51 20.53 13.00
N ARG A 532 11.62 20.28 12.28
CA ARG A 532 12.18 21.20 11.28
C ARG A 532 11.29 21.38 10.06
N PHE A 533 10.36 20.46 9.80
CA PHE A 533 9.40 20.59 8.72
C PHE A 533 8.32 21.62 9.06
N PRO A 534 7.79 22.35 8.07
CA PRO A 534 6.63 23.19 8.30
C PRO A 534 5.44 22.33 8.73
N LYS A 535 4.67 22.85 9.69
CA LYS A 535 3.40 22.25 10.08
C LYS A 535 2.37 22.54 8.98
N ALA A 536 2.11 21.56 8.12
CA ALA A 536 1.19 21.66 7.00
C ALA A 536 0.01 20.70 7.13
N SER A 537 -1.14 21.08 6.57
CA SER A 537 -2.25 20.15 6.34
C SER A 537 -1.96 19.35 5.07
N ARG A 538 -1.50 18.11 5.22
CA ARG A 538 -1.12 17.25 4.10
C ARG A 538 -2.29 16.37 3.63
N PRO A 539 -2.35 15.99 2.34
CA PRO A 539 -3.31 15.00 1.87
C PRO A 539 -3.05 13.63 2.52
N GLY A 540 -4.07 12.77 2.54
CA GLY A 540 -3.98 11.42 3.08
C GLY A 540 -3.44 10.39 2.07
N PRO A 541 -3.22 9.14 2.50
CA PRO A 541 -2.69 8.10 1.62
C PRO A 541 -3.58 7.80 0.40
N ALA A 542 -4.90 7.80 0.56
CA ALA A 542 -5.76 7.50 -0.58
C ALA A 542 -5.77 8.61 -1.62
N ASP A 543 -5.69 9.90 -1.26
CA ASP A 543 -5.79 11.05 -2.18
C ASP A 543 -4.79 10.99 -3.35
N THR A 544 -3.76 10.15 -3.18
CA THR A 544 -2.62 9.97 -4.06
C THR A 544 -2.48 8.52 -4.55
N TRP A 545 -3.56 7.72 -4.57
CA TRP A 545 -3.56 6.49 -5.36
C TRP A 545 -3.47 6.81 -6.86
N PRO A 546 -2.66 6.04 -7.60
CA PRO A 546 -2.50 6.28 -9.02
C PRO A 546 -3.76 5.92 -9.78
N LEU A 547 -4.09 6.74 -10.76
CA LEU A 547 -5.15 6.47 -11.72
C LEU A 547 -4.51 5.82 -12.94
N GLU A 548 -5.21 4.87 -13.54
CA GLU A 548 -4.83 4.35 -14.85
C GLU A 548 -5.03 5.43 -15.91
N PRO A 549 -4.19 5.45 -16.95
CA PRO A 549 -4.37 6.35 -18.08
C PRO A 549 -5.63 5.99 -18.87
N VAL A 550 -6.05 6.90 -19.74
CA VAL A 550 -6.96 6.58 -20.81
C VAL A 550 -6.16 5.87 -21.90
N LEU A 551 -6.42 4.57 -22.09
CA LEU A 551 -5.78 3.76 -23.12
C LEU A 551 -6.65 3.75 -24.38
N THR A 552 -6.14 4.36 -25.45
CA THR A 552 -6.76 4.33 -26.78
C THR A 552 -5.81 3.69 -27.78
N PRO A 553 -6.28 2.85 -28.72
CA PRO A 553 -5.42 2.36 -29.79
C PRO A 553 -4.89 3.49 -30.68
N HIS A 554 -3.61 3.45 -31.01
CA HIS A 554 -2.95 4.36 -31.95
C HIS A 554 -2.58 3.63 -33.24
N PRO A 555 -2.52 4.33 -34.39
CA PRO A 555 -1.94 3.77 -35.60
C PRO A 555 -0.47 3.39 -35.38
N ASP A 556 -0.04 2.28 -35.99
CA ASP A 556 1.35 1.83 -35.98
C ASP A 556 2.30 2.97 -36.43
N ARG A 557 3.47 3.04 -35.80
CA ARG A 557 4.49 4.07 -36.04
C ARG A 557 5.80 3.45 -36.47
N LYS A 558 6.47 4.09 -37.43
CA LYS A 558 7.85 3.80 -37.80
C LYS A 558 8.70 5.05 -37.55
N VAL A 559 9.80 4.89 -36.83
CA VAL A 559 10.73 5.96 -36.48
C VAL A 559 12.08 5.60 -37.06
N GLN A 560 12.57 6.45 -37.97
CA GLN A 560 13.90 6.30 -38.54
C GLN A 560 14.94 6.86 -37.58
N THR A 561 15.99 6.07 -37.38
CA THR A 561 17.07 6.36 -36.43
C THR A 561 18.41 6.02 -37.06
N ASP A 562 19.47 6.56 -36.47
CA ASP A 562 20.87 6.38 -36.83
C ASP A 562 21.43 4.97 -36.50
N THR A 563 20.57 3.97 -36.35
CA THR A 563 20.91 2.67 -35.77
C THR A 563 21.11 1.60 -36.84
N THR A 564 21.73 0.45 -36.49
CA THR A 564 21.88 -0.72 -37.39
C THR A 564 20.93 -1.88 -37.06
N GLN A 565 20.18 -1.79 -35.96
CA GLN A 565 19.30 -2.85 -35.46
C GLN A 565 17.84 -2.39 -35.55
N HIS A 566 16.96 -3.27 -36.00
CA HIS A 566 15.53 -2.99 -36.10
C HIS A 566 14.82 -3.41 -34.81
N ILE A 567 14.15 -2.49 -34.13
CA ILE A 567 13.45 -2.77 -32.87
C ILE A 567 11.95 -2.70 -33.11
N VAL A 568 11.22 -3.73 -32.70
CA VAL A 568 9.76 -3.77 -32.70
C VAL A 568 9.27 -3.75 -31.27
N VAL A 569 8.43 -2.79 -30.93
CA VAL A 569 7.74 -2.70 -29.64
C VAL A 569 6.24 -2.73 -29.89
N MET A 570 5.54 -3.72 -29.33
CA MET A 570 4.08 -3.76 -29.32
C MET A 570 3.57 -3.47 -27.91
N ALA A 571 2.87 -2.35 -27.76
CA ALA A 571 2.14 -2.05 -26.54
C ALA A 571 0.79 -2.77 -26.56
N VAL A 572 0.47 -3.47 -25.47
CA VAL A 572 -0.82 -4.11 -25.22
C VAL A 572 -1.40 -3.61 -23.90
N GLN A 573 -2.71 -3.50 -23.81
CA GLN A 573 -3.43 -3.31 -22.55
C GLN A 573 -3.36 -4.61 -21.74
N ASN A 574 -3.07 -4.52 -20.44
CA ASN A 574 -3.11 -5.66 -19.52
C ASN A 574 -4.53 -6.18 -19.36
N GLY A 575 -4.66 -7.45 -18.96
CA GLY A 575 -5.98 -8.07 -18.85
C GLY A 575 -6.70 -7.77 -17.52
N ALA A 576 -5.95 -7.35 -16.50
CA ALA A 576 -6.51 -6.88 -15.24
C ALA A 576 -5.80 -5.60 -14.76
N ALA A 577 -6.54 -4.73 -14.08
CA ALA A 577 -5.97 -3.54 -13.46
C ALA A 577 -5.19 -3.90 -12.19
N TRP A 578 -4.18 -3.09 -11.83
CA TRP A 578 -3.28 -3.35 -10.69
C TRP A 578 -3.98 -3.42 -9.33
N TYR A 579 -5.20 -2.89 -9.25
CA TYR A 579 -6.03 -2.87 -8.04
C TYR A 579 -7.13 -3.92 -8.01
N GLU A 580 -7.15 -4.83 -8.98
CA GLU A 580 -8.11 -5.92 -9.03
C GLU A 580 -7.51 -7.20 -8.47
N ALA A 581 -8.36 -8.11 -8.00
CA ALA A 581 -7.96 -9.45 -7.57
C ALA A 581 -7.28 -10.24 -8.71
N ASP A 582 -7.76 -10.08 -9.95
CA ASP A 582 -7.23 -10.76 -11.15
C ASP A 582 -5.81 -10.32 -11.52
N ARG A 583 -5.23 -9.30 -10.86
CA ARG A 583 -3.83 -8.90 -11.07
C ARG A 583 -2.84 -10.04 -10.86
N TRP A 584 -3.14 -10.98 -9.96
CA TRP A 584 -2.26 -12.12 -9.70
C TRP A 584 -2.26 -13.09 -10.88
N ALA A 585 -3.41 -13.26 -11.51
CA ALA A 585 -3.52 -13.99 -12.77
C ALA A 585 -2.84 -13.24 -13.93
N ASP A 586 -2.89 -11.90 -13.95
CA ASP A 586 -2.14 -11.06 -14.90
C ASP A 586 -0.63 -11.19 -14.73
N TYR A 587 -0.12 -11.30 -13.50
CA TYR A 587 1.31 -11.56 -13.26
C TYR A 587 1.72 -12.94 -13.77
N VAL A 588 0.92 -13.99 -13.50
CA VAL A 588 1.18 -15.34 -14.02
C VAL A 588 1.09 -15.38 -15.55
N TYR A 589 0.10 -14.72 -16.13
CA TYR A 589 -0.02 -14.53 -17.58
C TYR A 589 1.23 -13.85 -18.17
N ALA A 590 1.70 -12.78 -17.53
CA ALA A 590 2.89 -12.05 -17.97
C ALA A 590 4.14 -12.91 -17.94
N GLU A 591 4.33 -13.69 -16.86
CA GLU A 591 5.44 -14.64 -16.72
C GLU A 591 5.40 -15.70 -17.83
N LEU A 592 4.22 -16.29 -18.08
CA LEU A 592 4.01 -17.27 -19.15
C LEU A 592 4.33 -16.69 -20.53
N LEU A 593 3.85 -15.48 -20.82
CA LEU A 593 4.01 -14.87 -22.13
C LEU A 593 5.46 -14.46 -22.38
N GLY A 594 6.09 -13.71 -21.47
CA GLY A 594 7.40 -13.09 -21.73
C GLY A 594 8.33 -12.87 -20.54
N GLY A 595 8.06 -13.44 -19.36
CA GLY A 595 8.80 -13.12 -18.12
C GLY A 595 10.15 -13.82 -17.93
N GLY A 596 10.53 -14.75 -18.80
CA GLY A 596 11.81 -15.46 -18.65
C GLY A 596 12.19 -16.34 -19.84
N GLN A 597 13.24 -17.14 -19.65
CA GLN A 597 13.77 -18.02 -20.70
C GLN A 597 12.81 -19.16 -21.07
N ASN A 598 11.88 -19.51 -20.19
CA ASN A 598 10.87 -20.54 -20.43
C ASN A 598 9.54 -19.95 -20.92
N SER A 599 9.47 -18.63 -21.12
CA SER A 599 8.29 -17.96 -21.64
C SER A 599 8.00 -18.34 -23.10
N LEU A 600 6.77 -18.10 -23.51
CA LEU A 600 6.32 -18.43 -24.86
C LEU A 600 7.01 -17.58 -25.92
N LEU A 601 7.16 -16.27 -25.68
CA LEU A 601 7.88 -15.37 -26.58
C LEU A 601 9.35 -15.80 -26.75
N PHE A 602 10.01 -16.21 -25.66
CA PHE A 602 11.39 -16.66 -25.73
C PHE A 602 11.51 -18.02 -26.43
N THR A 603 10.78 -19.03 -25.99
CA THR A 603 10.91 -20.40 -26.53
C THR A 603 10.41 -20.51 -27.97
N LYS A 604 9.27 -19.89 -28.31
CA LYS A 604 8.67 -19.98 -29.65
C LYS A 604 9.30 -19.02 -30.65
N LEU A 605 9.27 -17.72 -30.37
CA LEU A 605 9.68 -16.74 -31.37
C LEU A 605 11.20 -16.62 -31.46
N ARG A 606 11.92 -16.68 -30.33
CA ARG A 606 13.38 -16.52 -30.32
C ARG A 606 14.10 -17.82 -30.67
N ASP A 607 13.80 -18.92 -29.97
CA ASP A 607 14.57 -20.15 -30.10
C ASP A 607 14.09 -21.05 -31.25
N GLU A 608 12.78 -21.29 -31.39
CA GLU A 608 12.24 -22.14 -32.46
C GLU A 608 12.16 -21.42 -33.83
N GLU A 609 11.62 -20.21 -33.86
CA GLU A 609 11.41 -19.46 -35.12
C GLU A 609 12.58 -18.52 -35.50
N ALA A 610 13.54 -18.29 -34.59
CA ALA A 610 14.71 -17.43 -34.80
C ALA A 610 14.35 -16.02 -35.32
N LEU A 611 13.26 -15.44 -34.80
CA LEU A 611 12.73 -14.15 -35.27
C LEU A 611 13.46 -12.93 -34.72
N GLY A 612 14.24 -13.06 -33.66
CA GLY A 612 14.95 -11.94 -33.04
C GLY A 612 16.05 -12.40 -32.09
N TYR A 613 16.98 -11.51 -31.78
CA TYR A 613 18.09 -11.79 -30.88
C TYR A 613 17.69 -11.66 -29.41
N GLN A 614 16.81 -10.71 -29.13
CA GLN A 614 16.20 -10.48 -27.83
C GLN A 614 14.70 -10.35 -28.05
N ILE A 615 13.92 -11.16 -27.35
CA ILE A 615 12.46 -11.12 -27.37
C ILE A 615 11.97 -11.36 -25.94
N PHE A 616 11.22 -10.42 -25.40
CA PHE A 616 10.73 -10.44 -24.02
C PHE A 616 9.54 -9.50 -23.85
N MET A 617 8.99 -9.46 -22.64
CA MET A 617 7.92 -8.54 -22.28
C MET A 617 8.29 -7.70 -21.06
N ILE A 618 7.87 -6.44 -21.05
CA ILE A 618 8.01 -5.51 -19.91
C ILE A 618 6.61 -5.13 -19.43
N PRO A 619 6.16 -5.60 -18.26
CA PRO A 619 4.88 -5.21 -17.70
C PRO A 619 4.97 -3.86 -16.97
N PHE A 620 4.02 -2.96 -17.23
CA PHE A 620 3.83 -1.70 -16.50
C PHE A 620 2.46 -1.69 -15.82
N ASN A 621 2.35 -2.48 -14.74
CA ASN A 621 1.06 -2.83 -14.11
C ASN A 621 0.24 -1.62 -13.67
N VAL A 622 0.86 -0.58 -13.09
CA VAL A 622 0.14 0.59 -12.56
C VAL A 622 -0.54 1.41 -13.66
N ILE A 623 0.02 1.43 -14.87
CA ILE A 623 -0.57 2.08 -16.04
C ILE A 623 -1.40 1.11 -16.90
N GLY A 624 -1.43 -0.17 -16.55
CA GLY A 624 -2.25 -1.18 -17.22
C GLY A 624 -1.79 -1.53 -18.64
N ILE A 625 -0.49 -1.44 -18.94
CA ILE A 625 0.07 -1.87 -20.24
C ILE A 625 1.24 -2.82 -20.06
N SER A 626 1.49 -3.63 -21.09
CA SER A 626 2.70 -4.43 -21.25
C SER A 626 3.32 -4.14 -22.60
N LEU A 627 4.64 -4.08 -22.67
CA LEU A 627 5.38 -3.88 -23.91
C LEU A 627 6.06 -5.18 -24.32
N LEU A 628 5.68 -5.73 -25.46
CA LEU A 628 6.36 -6.86 -26.08
C LEU A 628 7.46 -6.29 -26.96
N VAL A 629 8.71 -6.63 -26.65
CA VAL A 629 9.90 -6.04 -27.27
C VAL A 629 10.66 -7.10 -28.04
N ALA A 630 11.07 -6.79 -29.27
CA ALA A 630 11.96 -7.62 -30.06
C ALA A 630 13.04 -6.78 -30.76
N ALA A 631 14.30 -7.17 -30.57
CA ALA A 631 15.41 -6.72 -31.41
C ALA A 631 15.61 -7.72 -32.56
N THR A 632 15.43 -7.26 -33.80
CA THR A 632 15.32 -8.09 -35.01
C THR A 632 15.94 -7.42 -36.24
N THR A 633 15.72 -8.00 -37.42
CA THR A 633 16.06 -7.45 -38.73
C THR A 633 14.80 -6.98 -39.46
N PRO A 634 14.91 -5.99 -40.38
CA PRO A 634 13.73 -5.41 -41.04
C PRO A 634 12.83 -6.42 -41.77
N ASP A 635 13.43 -7.46 -42.36
CA ASP A 635 12.71 -8.53 -43.08
C ASP A 635 11.88 -9.45 -42.16
N LYS A 636 12.18 -9.47 -40.86
CA LYS A 636 11.49 -10.30 -39.85
C LYS A 636 10.48 -9.52 -39.01
N ALA A 637 10.41 -8.20 -39.14
CA ALA A 637 9.57 -7.34 -38.29
C ALA A 637 8.07 -7.72 -38.33
N ASP A 638 7.53 -7.99 -39.53
CA ASP A 638 6.13 -8.42 -39.68
C ASP A 638 5.88 -9.81 -39.06
N ALA A 639 6.84 -10.73 -39.16
CA ALA A 639 6.76 -12.06 -38.56
C ALA A 639 6.76 -11.99 -37.03
N VAL A 640 7.59 -11.10 -36.46
CA VAL A 640 7.60 -10.80 -35.01
C VAL A 640 6.24 -10.28 -34.56
N ARG A 641 5.68 -9.27 -35.24
CA ARG A 641 4.37 -8.70 -34.90
C ARG A 641 3.28 -9.77 -34.93
N ALA A 642 3.27 -10.60 -35.97
CA ALA A 642 2.34 -11.72 -36.07
C ALA A 642 2.57 -12.75 -34.94
N GLY A 643 3.82 -13.02 -34.58
CA GLY A 643 4.19 -13.90 -33.48
C GLY A 643 3.62 -13.44 -32.14
N PHE A 644 3.77 -12.16 -31.83
CA PHE A 644 3.21 -11.56 -30.60
C PHE A 644 1.71 -11.79 -30.49
N LEU A 645 0.95 -11.48 -31.54
CA LEU A 645 -0.50 -11.67 -31.54
C LEU A 645 -0.89 -13.16 -31.45
N ARG A 646 -0.18 -14.04 -32.17
CA ARG A 646 -0.43 -15.49 -32.13
C ARG A 646 -0.31 -16.05 -30.71
N GLU A 647 0.72 -15.66 -29.97
CA GLU A 647 0.97 -16.21 -28.63
C GLU A 647 -0.03 -15.66 -27.61
N ILE A 648 -0.43 -14.39 -27.71
CA ILE A 648 -1.52 -13.81 -26.90
C ILE A 648 -2.83 -14.57 -27.16
N GLU A 649 -3.20 -14.74 -28.43
CA GLU A 649 -4.42 -15.45 -28.81
C GLU A 649 -4.41 -16.92 -28.39
N ARG A 650 -3.23 -17.57 -28.37
CA ARG A 650 -3.11 -18.94 -27.93
C ARG A 650 -3.48 -19.10 -26.46
N ILE A 651 -2.91 -18.27 -25.57
CA ILE A 651 -3.22 -18.33 -24.13
C ILE A 651 -4.70 -18.00 -23.87
N ALA A 652 -5.29 -17.10 -24.65
CA ALA A 652 -6.70 -16.73 -24.51
C ALA A 652 -7.68 -17.83 -24.92
N ARG A 653 -7.27 -18.78 -25.77
CA ARG A 653 -8.13 -19.86 -26.31
C ARG A 653 -7.88 -21.20 -25.64
N ASP A 654 -6.62 -21.54 -25.41
CA ASP A 654 -6.19 -22.87 -24.97
C ASP A 654 -5.50 -22.78 -23.60
N ALA A 655 -5.83 -23.72 -22.71
CA ALA A 655 -5.06 -23.89 -21.48
C ALA A 655 -3.59 -24.21 -21.84
N VAL A 656 -2.66 -23.54 -21.14
CA VAL A 656 -1.24 -23.90 -21.23
C VAL A 656 -1.02 -25.27 -20.57
N PRO A 657 0.06 -25.99 -20.89
CA PRO A 657 0.42 -27.20 -20.16
C PRO A 657 0.54 -26.95 -18.64
N ASP A 658 0.09 -27.90 -17.81
CA ASP A 658 0.07 -27.77 -16.34
C ASP A 658 1.46 -27.50 -15.76
N ASP A 659 2.49 -28.13 -16.32
CA ASP A 659 3.89 -27.94 -15.94
C ASP A 659 4.37 -26.51 -16.21
N ARG A 660 3.93 -25.89 -17.31
CA ARG A 660 4.25 -24.48 -17.60
C ARG A 660 3.54 -23.51 -16.67
N LEU A 661 2.27 -23.75 -16.35
CA LEU A 661 1.55 -22.91 -15.40
C LEU A 661 2.23 -22.94 -14.02
N GLU A 662 2.56 -24.14 -13.55
CA GLU A 662 3.24 -24.32 -12.28
C GLU A 662 4.64 -23.68 -12.28
N GLU A 663 5.40 -23.83 -13.36
CA GLU A 663 6.70 -23.19 -13.51
C GLU A 663 6.61 -21.65 -13.44
N ALA A 664 5.63 -21.05 -14.09
CA ALA A 664 5.41 -19.59 -14.03
C ALA A 664 5.08 -19.13 -12.60
N ARG A 665 4.20 -19.85 -11.89
CA ARG A 665 3.91 -19.55 -10.46
C ARG A 665 5.18 -19.66 -9.62
N LEU A 666 5.95 -20.74 -9.77
CA LEU A 666 7.18 -20.97 -9.00
C LEU A 666 8.26 -19.93 -9.29
N SER A 667 8.36 -19.47 -10.54
CA SER A 667 9.25 -18.37 -10.94
C SER A 667 8.91 -17.10 -10.16
N LEU A 668 7.65 -16.67 -10.19
CA LEU A 668 7.17 -15.49 -9.45
C LEU A 668 7.32 -15.64 -7.94
N LEU A 669 7.07 -16.84 -7.39
CA LEU A 669 7.26 -17.12 -5.97
C LEU A 669 8.73 -17.03 -5.53
N ARG A 670 9.65 -17.48 -6.39
CA ARG A 670 11.10 -17.36 -6.18
C ARG A 670 11.50 -15.89 -6.20
N ASP A 671 11.06 -15.14 -7.20
CA ASP A 671 11.37 -13.71 -7.34
C ASP A 671 10.86 -12.90 -6.15
N LEU A 672 9.63 -13.17 -5.70
CA LEU A 672 9.10 -12.58 -4.47
C LEU A 672 9.95 -12.92 -3.24
N THR A 673 10.43 -14.16 -3.14
CA THR A 673 11.25 -14.60 -2.00
C THR A 673 12.63 -13.96 -2.02
N GLU A 674 13.26 -13.87 -3.20
CA GLU A 674 14.57 -13.23 -3.39
C GLU A 674 14.51 -11.73 -3.04
N ILE A 675 13.47 -11.04 -3.52
CA ILE A 675 13.20 -9.64 -3.15
C ILE A 675 13.04 -9.52 -1.63
N TRP A 676 12.38 -10.47 -0.97
CA TRP A 676 12.14 -10.43 0.47
C TRP A 676 13.39 -10.66 1.33
N ASP A 677 14.41 -11.29 0.79
CA ASP A 677 15.70 -11.49 1.47
C ASP A 677 16.64 -10.29 1.32
N HIS A 678 16.19 -9.21 0.67
CA HIS A 678 16.91 -7.94 0.60
C HIS A 678 16.34 -6.88 1.57
N SER A 679 17.18 -6.36 2.46
CA SER A 679 16.78 -5.38 3.50
C SER A 679 16.13 -4.10 2.93
N GLY A 680 16.64 -3.58 1.81
CA GLY A 680 16.05 -2.41 1.15
C GLY A 680 14.68 -2.71 0.51
N ALA A 681 14.45 -3.94 0.06
CA ALA A 681 13.17 -4.33 -0.54
C ALA A 681 12.07 -4.55 0.51
N ARG A 682 12.46 -4.85 1.77
CA ARG A 682 11.54 -4.80 2.92
C ARG A 682 11.01 -3.41 3.20
N LEU A 683 11.90 -2.41 3.15
CA LEU A 683 11.48 -1.01 3.23
C LEU A 683 10.52 -0.67 2.09
N MET A 684 10.82 -1.09 0.85
CA MET A 684 9.91 -0.89 -0.28
C MET A 684 8.57 -1.61 -0.10
N SER A 685 8.56 -2.80 0.50
CA SER A 685 7.32 -3.51 0.82
C SER A 685 6.49 -2.76 1.87
N LEU A 686 7.13 -2.18 2.88
CA LEU A 686 6.48 -1.30 3.87
C LEU A 686 5.89 -0.05 3.21
N ILE A 687 6.64 0.57 2.31
CA ILE A 687 6.21 1.74 1.53
C ILE A 687 4.97 1.37 0.70
N ASN A 688 5.05 0.29 -0.08
CA ASN A 688 3.94 -0.17 -0.92
C ASN A 688 2.69 -0.53 -0.10
N TRP A 689 2.88 -1.14 1.07
CA TRP A 689 1.79 -1.41 2.01
C TRP A 689 1.06 -0.12 2.42
N HIS A 690 1.80 0.90 2.84
CA HIS A 690 1.21 2.15 3.32
C HIS A 690 0.63 3.02 2.19
N ILE A 691 1.26 2.99 1.00
CA ILE A 691 0.86 3.80 -0.17
C ILE A 691 -0.40 3.26 -0.83
N TYR A 692 -0.43 1.96 -1.09
CA TYR A 692 -1.51 1.32 -1.85
C TYR A 692 -2.57 0.68 -0.97
N GLY A 693 -2.33 0.64 0.34
CA GLY A 693 -3.16 -0.10 1.27
C GLY A 693 -3.13 -1.61 1.01
N TYR A 694 -2.21 -2.13 0.20
CA TYR A 694 -2.06 -3.58 0.03
C TYR A 694 -1.35 -4.16 1.24
N SER A 695 -2.13 -4.47 2.26
CA SER A 695 -1.84 -5.48 3.27
C SER A 695 -1.58 -6.82 2.58
N GLY A 696 -0.32 -7.11 2.37
CA GLY A 696 0.11 -8.49 2.21
C GLY A 696 1.39 -8.64 2.97
N HIS A 697 1.36 -9.39 4.07
CA HIS A 697 2.54 -10.15 4.45
C HIS A 697 2.99 -10.94 3.20
N ILE A 698 4.28 -11.22 3.03
CA ILE A 698 4.72 -11.93 1.83
C ILE A 698 3.96 -13.24 1.61
N ASP A 699 3.58 -13.91 2.70
CA ASP A 699 2.83 -15.16 2.65
C ASP A 699 1.45 -14.98 2.03
N ASP A 700 0.82 -13.81 2.19
CA ASP A 700 -0.43 -13.48 1.52
C ASP A 700 -0.21 -13.40 0.01
N LYS A 701 0.85 -12.71 -0.44
CA LYS A 701 1.20 -12.61 -1.85
C LYS A 701 1.50 -13.98 -2.46
N LYS A 702 2.21 -14.82 -1.71
CA LYS A 702 2.50 -16.21 -2.10
C LYS A 702 1.24 -17.04 -2.23
N SER A 703 0.32 -16.93 -1.26
CA SER A 703 -0.99 -17.59 -1.34
C SER A 703 -1.78 -17.14 -2.57
N PHE A 704 -1.85 -15.84 -2.84
CA PHE A 704 -2.60 -15.34 -4.00
C PHE A 704 -2.05 -15.85 -5.34
N LEU A 705 -0.72 -15.95 -5.49
CA LEU A 705 -0.10 -16.51 -6.69
C LEU A 705 -0.29 -18.02 -6.82
N HIS A 706 -0.20 -18.74 -5.70
CA HIS A 706 -0.43 -20.17 -5.64
C HIS A 706 -1.86 -20.53 -6.08
N ASP A 707 -2.84 -19.71 -5.68
CA ASP A 707 -4.26 -19.95 -5.93
C ASP A 707 -4.71 -19.59 -7.36
N VAL A 708 -3.82 -19.13 -8.25
CA VAL A 708 -4.15 -18.80 -9.66
C VAL A 708 -4.37 -20.08 -10.47
N GLU A 709 -5.55 -20.25 -11.07
CA GLU A 709 -5.88 -21.40 -11.92
C GLU A 709 -5.86 -21.06 -13.44
N HIS A 710 -5.96 -22.09 -14.30
CA HIS A 710 -5.99 -21.90 -15.77
C HIS A 710 -7.11 -20.96 -16.21
N ASP A 711 -8.31 -21.10 -15.64
CA ASP A 711 -9.47 -20.27 -15.98
C ASP A 711 -9.23 -18.79 -15.63
N ASP A 712 -8.38 -18.50 -14.64
CA ASP A 712 -8.00 -17.14 -14.28
C ASP A 712 -7.05 -16.54 -15.33
N VAL A 713 -6.05 -17.31 -15.76
CA VAL A 713 -5.09 -16.89 -16.80
C VAL A 713 -5.81 -16.68 -18.14
N ILE A 714 -6.70 -17.60 -18.53
CA ILE A 714 -7.52 -17.48 -19.75
C ILE A 714 -8.42 -16.25 -19.67
N ARG A 715 -9.06 -16.01 -18.52
CA ARG A 715 -9.93 -14.85 -18.32
C ARG A 715 -9.19 -13.54 -18.52
N VAL A 716 -7.99 -13.41 -17.95
CA VAL A 716 -7.14 -12.22 -18.12
C VAL A 716 -6.62 -12.10 -19.55
N ALA A 717 -6.12 -13.18 -20.15
CA ALA A 717 -5.64 -13.18 -21.53
C ALA A 717 -6.71 -12.71 -22.53
N ASN A 718 -7.98 -13.04 -22.32
CA ASN A 718 -9.10 -12.58 -23.15
C ASN A 718 -9.40 -11.07 -23.05
N GLN A 719 -8.86 -10.38 -22.04
CA GLN A 719 -8.99 -8.94 -21.88
C GLN A 719 -7.83 -8.15 -22.51
N VAL A 720 -6.72 -8.82 -22.86
CA VAL A 720 -5.53 -8.20 -23.44
C VAL A 720 -5.82 -7.70 -24.85
N LYS A 721 -5.47 -6.45 -25.14
CA LYS A 721 -5.74 -5.80 -26.44
C LYS A 721 -4.52 -5.05 -26.96
N PRO A 722 -4.15 -5.17 -28.24
CA PRO A 722 -3.08 -4.37 -28.82
C PRO A 722 -3.49 -2.89 -28.89
N LEU A 723 -2.55 -2.02 -28.57
CA LEU A 723 -2.74 -0.57 -28.52
C LEU A 723 -1.90 0.16 -29.57
N LEU A 724 -0.64 -0.21 -29.74
CA LEU A 724 0.30 0.46 -30.64
C LEU A 724 1.42 -0.51 -31.01
N VAL A 725 1.86 -0.50 -32.27
CA VAL A 725 3.17 -1.03 -32.65
C VAL A 725 4.09 0.10 -33.07
N LEU A 726 5.28 0.17 -32.47
CA LEU A 726 6.33 1.09 -32.81
C LEU A 726 7.53 0.31 -33.35
N GLU A 727 7.96 0.65 -34.56
CA GLU A 727 9.18 0.13 -35.18
C GLU A 727 10.25 1.23 -35.22
N MET A 728 11.40 0.99 -34.60
CA MET A 728 12.60 1.81 -34.80
C MET A 728 13.49 1.14 -35.84
N THR A 729 13.63 1.82 -36.97
CA THR A 729 14.43 1.36 -38.12
C THR A 729 15.77 2.07 -38.15
N GLY A 730 16.80 1.34 -38.53
CA GLY A 730 18.10 1.90 -38.89
C GLY A 730 18.10 2.58 -40.26
N ASP A 731 19.08 3.44 -40.52
CA ASP A 731 19.39 3.87 -41.88
C ASP A 731 19.76 2.64 -42.72
N GLN A 732 19.10 2.49 -43.86
CA GLN A 732 19.55 1.54 -44.86
C GLN A 732 20.81 2.14 -45.49
N ASP A 733 21.97 1.56 -45.22
CA ASP A 733 23.18 1.84 -46.00
C ASP A 733 22.81 1.66 -47.49
N GLU A 734 22.74 2.77 -48.25
CA GLU A 734 22.60 2.79 -49.71
C GLU A 734 23.83 2.20 -50.41
#